data_AF-A0A3N5S397-F1
#
_entry.id   AF-A0A3N5S397-F1
#
_cell.length_a   1.000
_cell.length_b   1.000
_cell.length_c   1.000
_cell.angle_alpha   90.00
_cell.angle_beta   90.00
_cell.angle_gamma   90.00
#
_symmetry.space_group_name_H-M   'P 1'
#
loop_
_entity.id
_entity.type
_entity.pdbx_description
1 polymer ?
#
loop_
_entity_poly.entity_id
_entity_poly.type
_entity_poly.pdbx_seq_one_letter_code
_entity_poly.pdbx_strand_id
1 'polypeptide(L)'
;MRNEDVDALKRTELLQREVASQLGNPAVGLARRTRDILEELRNNQLSDPAAERRLESIAAELERLSRDALPQVESSLTQARKLAEQSTRDQPPEELGRELGEAVQEQSAVLESLDDLQQQLAQWRSERDLTQELGNLTRSQREINRDTAELQQSTLSQSKESLAPQEQADLARLAQRQKDQAEQWQLLERKLEEQLRSAPEGEPSPATDALRETIDQSRRQEVAGQMRDASAEIQENRLGQASRTQQDVLKKLEQLAGTLEQKRDEDEATLVKRLDQAQATAHDLGERQESLQEQLQAAQTAPAGQDREEKLERLRQQQQQLREETARLARLLKRSGSQRAGDAAERAGARMNEAEEQLQENDLDDAEREMQEALDDLEQTEQEVAEERREAAERLAEELLEKMADELKAMIGRQQAALDESRRLDGLRQVSGKWSRAQSLSLRQLAENQRNLQQETTAISEKLAPAKVYSLALRGAARAMQKAAELLGNKEAGEPTQKLQESARQRFVDLVEALAAKNQQQNQTGQNEQENDQNEGAASGGPPGDTVTAIAQLKILLTLQREVLERTIELDTLKTRAGHIWSPADQAELDQLRSEQDQLGDLARELSEAVAEQEEDEDDWAEAEPAVEPEETTEELPGFQPTRRGDTSEDADPPRAEPRIEDLPDPE
;
A
#
# COMPACT_ATOMS: atom_id res chain seq x y z
N MET A 1 57.00 4.47 6.50
CA MET A 1 56.33 4.73 5.21
C MET A 1 57.05 5.84 4.44
N ARG A 2 56.86 5.92 3.11
CA ARG A 2 57.39 7.03 2.28
C ARG A 2 56.42 8.22 2.38
N ASN A 3 56.90 9.45 2.24
CA ASN A 3 56.03 10.64 2.21
C ASN A 3 54.93 10.54 1.13
N GLU A 4 55.20 9.78 0.07
CA GLU A 4 54.25 9.49 -1.03
C GLU A 4 52.98 8.75 -0.56
N ASP A 5 53.09 7.87 0.45
CA ASP A 5 51.95 7.07 0.95
C ASP A 5 50.99 7.94 1.79
N VAL A 6 51.53 8.86 2.58
CA VAL A 6 50.76 9.83 3.38
C VAL A 6 50.07 10.85 2.46
N ASP A 7 50.74 11.29 1.40
CA ASP A 7 50.15 12.18 0.40
C ASP A 7 49.02 11.49 -0.39
N ALA A 8 49.12 10.18 -0.63
CA ALA A 8 48.05 9.39 -1.23
C ALA A 8 46.81 9.32 -0.31
N LEU A 9 46.99 9.01 0.98
CA LEU A 9 45.90 8.98 1.96
C LEU A 9 45.19 10.33 2.10
N LYS A 10 45.94 11.44 2.10
CA LYS A 10 45.38 12.80 2.11
C LYS A 10 44.51 13.08 0.89
N ARG A 11 44.91 12.58 -0.30
CA ARG A 11 44.10 12.72 -1.52
C ARG A 11 42.83 11.87 -1.45
N THR A 12 42.93 10.64 -0.96
CA THR A 12 41.77 9.75 -0.80
C THR A 12 40.76 10.32 0.20
N GLU A 13 41.20 10.86 1.33
CA GLU A 13 40.33 11.54 2.30
C GLU A 13 39.63 12.76 1.69
N LEU A 14 40.34 13.58 0.90
CA LEU A 14 39.75 14.72 0.20
C LEU A 14 38.70 14.30 -0.84
N LEU A 15 38.97 13.23 -1.60
CA LEU A 15 38.02 12.68 -2.56
C LEU A 15 36.78 12.10 -1.85
N GLN A 16 36.98 11.40 -0.72
CA GLN A 16 35.87 10.88 0.08
C GLN A 16 34.97 12.01 0.59
N ARG A 17 35.56 13.11 1.07
CA ARG A 17 34.81 14.31 1.48
C ARG A 17 34.06 14.97 0.34
N GLU A 18 34.63 14.97 -0.85
CA GLU A 18 33.95 15.48 -2.06
C GLU A 18 32.75 14.60 -2.41
N VAL A 19 32.90 13.27 -2.37
CA VAL A 19 31.81 12.30 -2.57
C VAL A 19 30.73 12.47 -1.50
N ALA A 20 31.10 12.57 -0.23
CA ALA A 20 30.16 12.79 0.86
C ALA A 20 29.38 14.11 0.69
N SER A 21 30.05 15.16 0.22
CA SER A 21 29.39 16.43 -0.12
C SER A 21 28.44 16.27 -1.32
N GLN A 22 28.83 15.57 -2.38
CA GLN A 22 27.95 15.38 -3.54
C GLN A 22 26.70 14.55 -3.23
N LEU A 23 26.80 13.59 -2.30
CA LEU A 23 25.69 12.74 -1.89
C LEU A 23 24.80 13.42 -0.84
N GLY A 24 25.41 13.93 0.25
CA GLY A 24 24.71 14.35 1.47
C GLY A 24 24.64 15.85 1.73
N ASN A 25 25.18 16.72 0.86
CA ASN A 25 25.12 18.17 1.11
C ASN A 25 23.67 18.66 1.20
N PRO A 26 23.27 19.32 2.31
CA PRO A 26 21.88 19.70 2.55
C PRO A 26 21.33 20.73 1.55
N ALA A 27 22.20 21.49 0.88
CA ALA A 27 21.80 22.52 -0.08
C ALA A 27 21.87 22.09 -1.56
N VAL A 28 22.79 21.18 -1.91
CA VAL A 28 23.07 20.85 -3.33
C VAL A 28 23.31 19.37 -3.60
N GLY A 29 23.28 18.52 -2.56
CA GLY A 29 23.54 17.10 -2.66
C GLY A 29 22.43 16.34 -3.38
N LEU A 30 22.75 15.11 -3.81
CA LEU A 30 21.82 14.20 -4.46
C LEU A 30 20.58 13.95 -3.60
N ALA A 31 20.73 13.76 -2.28
CA ALA A 31 19.59 13.58 -1.37
C ALA A 31 18.60 14.77 -1.42
N ARG A 32 19.11 16.02 -1.45
CA ARG A 32 18.25 17.21 -1.56
C ARG A 32 17.56 17.28 -2.92
N ARG A 33 18.30 17.04 -4.01
CA ARG A 33 17.71 17.03 -5.36
C ARG A 33 16.62 15.99 -5.53
N THR A 34 16.78 14.80 -4.95
CA THR A 34 15.76 13.76 -4.99
C THR A 34 14.48 14.25 -4.29
N ARG A 35 14.59 14.90 -3.12
CA ARG A 35 13.44 15.52 -2.46
C ARG A 35 12.82 16.67 -3.26
N ASP A 36 13.64 17.54 -3.86
CA ASP A 36 13.13 18.65 -4.68
C ASP A 36 12.29 18.09 -5.86
N ILE A 37 12.73 17.02 -6.51
CA ILE A 37 11.96 16.34 -7.57
C ILE A 37 10.66 15.74 -7.02
N LEU A 38 10.69 15.21 -5.80
CA LEU A 38 9.55 14.62 -5.11
C LEU A 38 8.50 15.68 -4.75
N GLU A 39 8.95 16.81 -4.21
CA GLU A 39 8.14 18.01 -3.99
C GLU A 39 7.58 18.53 -5.31
N GLU A 40 8.36 18.60 -6.38
CA GLU A 40 7.88 19.00 -7.70
C GLU A 40 6.81 18.02 -8.24
N LEU A 41 6.96 16.71 -8.05
CA LEU A 41 5.96 15.72 -8.45
C LEU A 41 4.63 15.90 -7.71
N ARG A 42 4.71 16.06 -6.38
CA ARG A 42 3.55 16.34 -5.51
C ARG A 42 2.87 17.65 -5.92
N ASN A 43 3.66 18.70 -6.12
CA ASN A 43 3.17 20.04 -6.48
C ASN A 43 2.50 20.08 -7.86
N ASN A 44 2.97 19.26 -8.81
CA ASN A 44 2.43 19.21 -10.16
C ASN A 44 1.24 18.24 -10.32
N GLN A 45 0.76 17.61 -9.23
CA GLN A 45 -0.36 16.65 -9.24
C GLN A 45 -0.18 15.54 -10.29
N LEU A 46 1.07 15.14 -10.54
CA LEU A 46 1.37 14.04 -11.43
C LEU A 46 1.09 12.74 -10.67
N SER A 47 -0.09 12.14 -10.91
CA SER A 47 -0.51 10.89 -10.28
C SER A 47 0.35 9.71 -10.75
N ASP A 48 1.51 9.51 -10.12
CA ASP A 48 2.35 8.32 -10.27
C ASP A 48 2.87 7.87 -8.89
N PRO A 49 2.01 7.23 -8.06
CA PRO A 49 2.36 6.83 -6.70
C PRO A 49 3.56 5.87 -6.63
N ALA A 50 3.82 5.13 -7.70
CA ALA A 50 4.98 4.25 -7.80
C ALA A 50 6.29 5.03 -7.98
N ALA A 51 6.27 6.13 -8.74
CA ALA A 51 7.42 7.01 -8.91
C ALA A 51 7.76 7.76 -7.62
N GLU A 52 6.73 8.19 -6.89
CA GLU A 52 6.88 8.87 -5.60
C GLU A 52 7.54 7.94 -4.56
N ARG A 53 6.99 6.74 -4.36
CA ARG A 53 7.56 5.71 -3.46
C ARG A 53 9.02 5.39 -3.77
N ARG A 54 9.37 5.29 -5.06
CA ARG A 54 10.76 4.97 -5.46
C ARG A 54 11.70 6.13 -5.15
N LEU A 55 11.27 7.38 -5.38
CA LEU A 55 12.05 8.57 -5.04
C LEU A 55 12.18 8.75 -3.53
N GLU A 56 11.17 8.37 -2.75
CA GLU A 56 11.23 8.34 -1.28
C GLU A 56 12.26 7.32 -0.80
N SER A 57 12.23 6.10 -1.33
CA SER A 57 13.22 5.05 -1.02
C SER A 57 14.64 5.47 -1.39
N ILE A 58 14.84 6.05 -2.58
CA ILE A 58 16.14 6.58 -3.00
C ILE A 58 16.59 7.72 -2.08
N ALA A 59 15.69 8.62 -1.69
CA ALA A 59 16.01 9.70 -0.78
C ALA A 59 16.41 9.16 0.61
N ALA A 60 15.66 8.20 1.14
CA ALA A 60 15.93 7.57 2.43
C ALA A 60 17.30 6.86 2.45
N GLU A 61 17.62 6.07 1.41
CA GLU A 61 18.91 5.38 1.34
C GLU A 61 20.08 6.37 1.18
N LEU A 62 19.92 7.42 0.36
CA LEU A 62 20.93 8.48 0.25
C LEU A 62 21.13 9.24 1.57
N GLU A 63 20.05 9.44 2.34
CA GLU A 63 20.11 10.04 3.67
C GLU A 63 20.83 9.13 4.66
N ARG A 64 20.51 7.84 4.70
CA ARG A 64 21.17 6.84 5.55
C ARG A 64 22.68 6.79 5.26
N LEU A 65 23.05 6.69 3.99
CA LEU A 65 24.45 6.74 3.56
C LEU A 65 25.14 8.04 4.01
N SER A 66 24.43 9.17 3.96
CA SER A 66 24.98 10.47 4.39
C SER A 66 25.13 10.64 5.90
N ARG A 67 24.23 10.05 6.70
CA ARG A 67 24.21 10.18 8.16
C ARG A 67 25.12 9.17 8.85
N ASP A 68 25.18 7.95 8.34
CA ASP A 68 25.79 6.83 9.06
C ASP A 68 27.10 6.36 8.39
N ALA A 69 27.02 5.94 7.12
CA ALA A 69 28.13 5.28 6.46
C ALA A 69 29.26 6.24 6.04
N LEU A 70 28.94 7.38 5.42
CA LEU A 70 29.95 8.34 4.93
C LEU A 70 30.78 8.97 6.06
N PRO A 71 30.22 9.37 7.22
CA PRO A 71 31.00 9.87 8.35
C PRO A 71 31.93 8.83 8.97
N GLN A 72 31.53 7.55 8.99
CA GLN A 72 32.39 6.46 9.46
C GLN A 72 33.62 6.30 8.56
N VAL A 73 33.43 6.27 7.23
CA VAL A 73 34.54 6.21 6.27
C VAL A 73 35.50 7.40 6.45
N GLU A 74 34.97 8.61 6.64
CA GLU A 74 35.80 9.80 6.91
C GLU A 74 36.59 9.70 8.21
N SER A 75 35.99 9.13 9.27
CA SER A 75 36.65 8.89 10.56
C SER A 75 37.80 7.90 10.41
N SER A 76 37.53 6.73 9.81
CA SER A 76 38.50 5.64 9.60
C SER A 76 39.68 6.10 8.73
N LEU A 77 39.42 6.86 7.65
CA LEU A 77 40.48 7.47 6.82
C LEU A 77 41.27 8.56 7.57
N THR A 78 40.62 9.35 8.43
CA THR A 78 41.29 10.37 9.26
C THR A 78 42.19 9.73 10.31
N GLN A 79 41.75 8.63 10.93
CA GLN A 79 42.52 7.86 11.90
C GLN A 79 43.71 7.17 11.22
N ALA A 80 43.49 6.52 10.08
CA ALA A 80 44.55 5.95 9.24
C ALA A 80 45.60 7.01 8.85
N ARG A 81 45.18 8.23 8.47
CA ARG A 81 46.12 9.34 8.19
C ARG A 81 46.96 9.71 9.41
N LYS A 82 46.33 9.90 10.58
CA LYS A 82 47.03 10.29 11.82
C LYS A 82 48.06 9.24 12.22
N LEU A 83 47.70 7.95 12.15
CA LEU A 83 48.59 6.83 12.42
C LEU A 83 49.74 6.77 11.41
N ALA A 84 49.46 7.04 10.12
CA ALA A 84 50.49 7.10 9.08
C ALA A 84 51.50 8.25 9.29
N GLU A 85 51.05 9.40 9.78
CA GLU A 85 51.91 10.56 10.10
C GLU A 85 52.77 10.36 11.36
N GLN A 86 52.30 9.55 12.31
CA GLN A 86 53.01 9.24 13.56
C GLN A 86 54.00 8.06 13.43
N SER A 87 53.91 7.29 12.36
CA SER A 87 54.70 6.07 12.14
C SER A 87 56.15 6.36 11.72
N THR A 88 57.13 5.94 12.53
CA THR A 88 58.56 5.96 12.18
C THR A 88 58.96 4.88 11.17
N ARG A 89 60.07 5.10 10.44
CA ARG A 89 60.44 4.44 9.15
C ARG A 89 60.48 2.90 9.10
N ASP A 90 60.52 2.15 10.21
CA ASP A 90 60.93 0.74 10.19
C ASP A 90 59.83 -0.32 10.44
N GLN A 91 58.59 0.03 10.84
CA GLN A 91 57.46 -0.93 10.87
C GLN A 91 56.11 -0.19 10.73
N PRO A 92 55.24 -0.53 9.75
CA PRO A 92 53.87 -0.04 9.74
C PRO A 92 53.11 -0.64 10.95
N PRO A 93 52.37 0.16 11.74
CA PRO A 93 51.56 -0.35 12.85
C PRO A 93 50.49 -1.31 12.33
N GLU A 94 50.28 -2.46 12.99
CA GLU A 94 49.15 -3.36 12.68
C GLU A 94 47.80 -2.60 12.73
N GLU A 95 47.70 -1.62 13.64
CA GLU A 95 46.57 -0.70 13.77
C GLU A 95 46.27 0.08 12.47
N LEU A 96 47.28 0.52 11.71
CA LEU A 96 47.07 1.19 10.42
C LEU A 96 46.42 0.26 9.39
N GLY A 97 46.85 -1.01 9.36
CA GLY A 97 46.29 -2.01 8.48
C GLY A 97 44.82 -2.32 8.82
N ARG A 98 44.48 -2.29 10.11
CA ARG A 98 43.12 -2.48 10.61
C ARG A 98 42.20 -1.33 10.20
N GLU A 99 42.58 -0.08 10.46
CA GLU A 99 41.78 1.11 10.10
C GLU A 99 41.59 1.26 8.58
N LEU A 100 42.60 0.89 7.78
CA LEU A 100 42.45 0.85 6.32
C LEU A 100 41.57 -0.32 5.86
N GLY A 101 41.59 -1.46 6.56
CA GLY A 101 40.70 -2.58 6.31
C GLY A 101 39.23 -2.22 6.59
N GLU A 102 38.98 -1.55 7.73
CA GLU A 102 37.66 -1.03 8.12
C GLU A 102 37.17 -0.01 7.08
N ALA A 103 38.01 0.97 6.69
CA ALA A 103 37.64 1.94 5.65
C ALA A 103 37.33 1.28 4.29
N VAL A 104 38.01 0.19 3.91
CA VAL A 104 37.73 -0.57 2.68
C VAL A 104 36.40 -1.34 2.79
N GLN A 105 36.10 -1.94 3.93
CA GLN A 105 34.82 -2.61 4.17
C GLN A 105 33.66 -1.63 4.10
N GLU A 106 33.78 -0.49 4.80
CA GLU A 106 32.76 0.57 4.79
C GLU A 106 32.57 1.16 3.38
N GLN A 107 33.65 1.41 2.63
CA GLN A 107 33.56 1.87 1.23
C GLN A 107 32.91 0.83 0.32
N SER A 108 33.15 -0.46 0.57
CA SER A 108 32.54 -1.54 -0.23
C SER A 108 31.03 -1.61 0.01
N ALA A 109 30.59 -1.46 1.26
CA ALA A 109 29.17 -1.38 1.61
C ALA A 109 28.48 -0.16 0.97
N VAL A 110 29.12 1.01 0.99
CA VAL A 110 28.60 2.21 0.31
C VAL A 110 28.49 1.98 -1.20
N LEU A 111 29.49 1.34 -1.82
CA LEU A 111 29.46 1.03 -3.25
C LEU A 111 28.35 0.03 -3.60
N GLU A 112 28.12 -0.98 -2.76
CA GLU A 112 27.04 -1.96 -2.94
C GLU A 112 25.67 -1.29 -2.88
N SER A 113 25.42 -0.43 -1.88
CA SER A 113 24.18 0.37 -1.80
C SER A 113 23.99 1.27 -3.02
N LEU A 114 25.05 1.96 -3.49
CA LEU A 114 24.95 2.84 -4.66
C LEU A 114 24.73 2.07 -5.97
N ASP A 115 25.33 0.89 -6.13
CA ASP A 115 25.12 0.04 -7.29
C ASP A 115 23.68 -0.51 -7.31
N ASP A 116 23.14 -0.91 -6.16
CA ASP A 116 21.75 -1.35 -6.04
C ASP A 116 20.78 -0.21 -6.41
N LEU A 117 20.98 1.00 -5.85
CA LEU A 117 20.18 2.18 -6.23
C LEU A 117 20.25 2.48 -7.73
N GLN A 118 21.43 2.35 -8.34
CA GLN A 118 21.61 2.56 -9.78
C GLN A 118 20.87 1.50 -10.61
N GLN A 119 20.94 0.23 -10.23
CA GLN A 119 20.25 -0.86 -10.90
C GLN A 119 18.73 -0.69 -10.80
N GLN A 120 18.22 -0.37 -9.62
CA GLN A 120 16.81 -0.10 -9.39
C GLN A 120 16.30 1.08 -10.23
N LEU A 121 17.05 2.18 -10.31
CA LEU A 121 16.69 3.35 -11.11
C LEU A 121 16.73 3.05 -12.61
N ALA A 122 17.71 2.27 -13.07
CA ALA A 122 17.80 1.85 -14.46
C ALA A 122 16.62 0.94 -14.86
N GLN A 123 16.26 -0.01 -13.99
CA GLN A 123 15.09 -0.85 -14.18
C GLN A 123 13.80 -0.01 -14.24
N TRP A 124 13.59 0.88 -13.27
CA TRP A 124 12.41 1.73 -13.21
C TRP A 124 12.26 2.64 -14.43
N ARG A 125 13.34 3.33 -14.83
CA ARG A 125 13.34 4.16 -16.04
C ARG A 125 12.92 3.34 -17.26
N SER A 126 13.47 2.14 -17.37
CA SER A 126 13.17 1.26 -18.49
C SER A 126 11.70 0.81 -18.49
N GLU A 127 11.12 0.49 -17.34
CA GLU A 127 9.70 0.13 -17.19
C GLU A 127 8.77 1.31 -17.54
N ARG A 128 9.10 2.52 -17.09
CA ARG A 128 8.32 3.73 -17.38
C ARG A 128 8.39 4.10 -18.87
N ASP A 129 9.57 4.04 -19.46
CA ASP A 129 9.77 4.29 -20.90
C ASP A 129 8.92 3.32 -21.74
N LEU A 130 8.81 2.05 -21.34
CA LEU A 130 7.96 1.05 -22.00
C LEU A 130 6.47 1.40 -21.93
N THR A 131 5.93 1.69 -20.75
CA THR A 131 4.51 2.04 -20.57
C THR A 131 4.17 3.33 -21.33
N GLN A 132 5.07 4.32 -21.32
CA GLN A 132 4.89 5.55 -22.08
C GLN A 132 4.92 5.29 -23.59
N GLU A 133 5.87 4.49 -24.10
CA GLU A 133 5.95 4.11 -25.52
C GLU A 133 4.69 3.35 -25.96
N LEU A 134 4.19 2.41 -25.16
CA LEU A 134 2.97 1.67 -25.44
C LEU A 134 1.73 2.57 -25.41
N GLY A 135 1.61 3.45 -24.42
CA GLY A 135 0.53 4.42 -24.31
C GLY A 135 0.51 5.42 -25.47
N ASN A 136 1.68 5.80 -26.00
CA ASN A 136 1.81 6.62 -27.20
C ASN A 136 1.35 5.86 -28.45
N LEU A 137 1.75 4.59 -28.60
CA LEU A 137 1.31 3.74 -29.71
C LEU A 137 -0.20 3.52 -29.70
N THR A 138 -0.80 3.27 -28.55
CA THR A 138 -2.24 3.10 -28.40
C THR A 138 -3.01 4.38 -28.74
N ARG A 139 -2.53 5.55 -28.27
CA ARG A 139 -3.11 6.85 -28.66
C ARG A 139 -3.01 7.10 -30.17
N SER A 140 -1.83 6.89 -30.75
CA SER A 140 -1.63 7.01 -32.20
C SER A 140 -2.52 6.06 -33.00
N GLN A 141 -2.76 4.83 -32.52
CA GLN A 141 -3.68 3.91 -33.19
C GLN A 141 -5.11 4.45 -33.16
N ARG A 142 -5.59 5.02 -32.05
CA ARG A 142 -6.94 5.62 -31.98
C ARG A 142 -7.11 6.77 -32.97
N GLU A 143 -6.09 7.62 -33.11
CA GLU A 143 -6.08 8.71 -34.08
C GLU A 143 -6.15 8.17 -35.52
N ILE A 144 -5.31 7.18 -35.85
CA ILE A 144 -5.34 6.54 -37.16
C ILE A 144 -6.70 5.91 -37.44
N ASN A 145 -7.31 5.22 -36.46
CA ASN A 145 -8.65 4.63 -36.62
C ASN A 145 -9.72 5.68 -36.91
N ARG A 146 -9.63 6.84 -36.25
CA ARG A 146 -10.54 7.97 -36.47
C ARG A 146 -10.36 8.53 -37.87
N ASP A 147 -9.12 8.82 -38.27
CA ASP A 147 -8.80 9.34 -39.60
C ASP A 147 -9.23 8.37 -40.72
N THR A 148 -9.05 7.06 -40.52
CA THR A 148 -9.53 6.01 -41.44
C THR A 148 -11.06 6.07 -41.58
N ALA A 149 -11.78 6.21 -40.47
CA ALA A 149 -13.25 6.25 -40.49
C ALA A 149 -13.78 7.54 -41.14
N GLU A 150 -13.13 8.68 -40.92
CA GLU A 150 -13.45 9.95 -41.57
C GLU A 150 -13.21 9.86 -43.08
N LEU A 151 -12.06 9.33 -43.52
CA LEU A 151 -11.74 9.15 -44.94
C LEU A 151 -12.67 8.14 -45.62
N GLN A 152 -13.09 7.09 -44.91
CA GLN A 152 -14.04 6.10 -45.39
C GLN A 152 -15.38 6.73 -45.77
N GLN A 153 -15.86 7.73 -45.02
CA GLN A 153 -17.13 8.40 -45.34
C GLN A 153 -17.08 9.14 -46.68
N SER A 154 -15.93 9.71 -47.04
CA SER A 154 -15.72 10.40 -48.33
C SER A 154 -15.46 9.45 -49.50
N THR A 155 -14.79 8.32 -49.29
CA THR A 155 -14.32 7.45 -50.40
C THR A 155 -15.19 6.20 -50.64
N LEU A 156 -16.28 6.04 -49.89
CA LEU A 156 -17.12 4.82 -49.85
C LEU A 156 -17.68 4.36 -51.21
N SER A 157 -17.83 5.27 -52.17
CA SER A 157 -18.39 5.00 -53.51
C SER A 157 -17.38 5.11 -54.66
N GLN A 158 -16.09 5.33 -54.34
CA GLN A 158 -15.05 5.61 -55.33
C GLN A 158 -13.99 4.50 -55.34
N SER A 159 -13.53 4.10 -56.52
CA SER A 159 -12.34 3.24 -56.65
C SER A 159 -11.07 4.08 -56.47
N LYS A 160 -9.96 3.44 -56.09
CA LYS A 160 -8.66 4.08 -55.85
C LYS A 160 -8.22 4.98 -57.02
N GLU A 161 -8.51 4.58 -58.25
CA GLU A 161 -8.15 5.29 -59.48
C GLU A 161 -9.06 6.49 -59.78
N SER A 162 -10.26 6.53 -59.18
CA SER A 162 -11.24 7.60 -59.32
C SER A 162 -11.21 8.63 -58.18
N LEU A 163 -10.38 8.42 -57.16
CA LEU A 163 -10.19 9.34 -56.05
C LEU A 163 -9.59 10.67 -56.52
N ALA A 164 -9.93 11.78 -55.85
CA ALA A 164 -9.29 13.05 -56.09
C ALA A 164 -7.79 12.97 -55.71
N PRO A 165 -6.89 13.76 -56.36
CA PRO A 165 -5.46 13.77 -56.02
C PRO A 165 -5.18 14.05 -54.54
N GLN A 166 -6.03 14.84 -53.89
CA GLN A 166 -5.96 15.13 -52.47
C GLN A 166 -6.29 13.89 -51.61
N GLU A 167 -7.38 13.18 -51.93
CA GLU A 167 -7.79 11.97 -51.22
C GLU A 167 -6.78 10.83 -51.40
N GLN A 168 -6.16 10.71 -52.59
CA GLN A 168 -5.06 9.76 -52.82
C GLN A 168 -3.84 10.10 -51.96
N ALA A 169 -3.51 11.38 -51.80
CA ALA A 169 -2.40 11.82 -50.96
C ALA A 169 -2.67 11.61 -49.47
N ASP A 170 -3.92 11.78 -49.03
CA ASP A 170 -4.33 11.60 -47.64
C ASP A 170 -4.38 10.11 -47.27
N LEU A 171 -4.84 9.26 -48.19
CA LEU A 171 -4.82 7.80 -48.09
C LEU A 171 -3.37 7.26 -48.05
N ALA A 172 -2.47 7.78 -48.89
CA ALA A 172 -1.05 7.42 -48.86
C ALA A 172 -0.38 7.84 -47.54
N ARG A 173 -0.70 9.03 -47.02
CA ARG A 173 -0.21 9.51 -45.72
C ARG A 173 -0.72 8.65 -44.56
N LEU A 174 -1.99 8.28 -44.56
CA LEU A 174 -2.60 7.43 -43.55
C LEU A 174 -1.98 6.03 -43.54
N ALA A 175 -1.78 5.42 -44.72
CA ALA A 175 -1.09 4.15 -44.84
C ALA A 175 0.36 4.23 -44.34
N GLN A 176 1.08 5.30 -44.69
CA GLN A 176 2.46 5.49 -44.21
C GLN A 176 2.50 5.60 -42.68
N ARG A 177 1.59 6.37 -42.07
CA ARG A 177 1.48 6.46 -40.60
C ARG A 177 1.23 5.08 -39.96
N GLN A 178 0.32 4.28 -40.52
CA GLN A 178 0.05 2.92 -40.02
C GLN A 178 1.28 2.00 -40.17
N LYS A 179 2.07 2.15 -41.24
CA LYS A 179 3.31 1.41 -41.44
C LYS A 179 4.40 1.83 -40.45
N ASP A 180 4.58 3.13 -40.24
CA ASP A 180 5.55 3.68 -39.29
C ASP A 180 5.24 3.18 -37.87
N GLN A 181 3.95 3.10 -37.52
CA GLN A 181 3.50 2.53 -36.25
C GLN A 181 3.85 1.04 -36.10
N ALA A 182 3.74 0.25 -37.17
CA ALA A 182 4.16 -1.14 -37.17
C ALA A 182 5.68 -1.28 -36.93
N GLU A 183 6.48 -0.37 -37.47
CA GLU A 183 7.93 -0.34 -37.27
C GLU A 183 8.30 0.07 -35.84
N GLN A 184 7.59 1.05 -35.27
CA GLN A 184 7.75 1.46 -33.86
C GLN A 184 7.38 0.31 -32.90
N TRP A 185 6.29 -0.40 -33.15
CA TRP A 185 5.91 -1.58 -32.38
C TRP A 185 7.00 -2.66 -32.39
N GLN A 186 7.60 -2.94 -33.54
CA GLN A 186 8.68 -3.91 -33.64
C GLN A 186 9.98 -3.47 -32.97
N LEU A 187 10.23 -2.17 -32.90
CA LEU A 187 11.35 -1.64 -32.13
C LEU A 187 11.10 -1.85 -30.63
N LEU A 188 9.89 -1.55 -30.16
CA LEU A 188 9.48 -1.79 -28.78
C LEU A 188 9.58 -3.27 -28.41
N GLU A 189 9.09 -4.18 -29.26
CA GLU A 189 9.20 -5.63 -29.06
C GLU A 189 10.66 -6.09 -28.93
N ARG A 190 11.57 -5.53 -29.72
CA ARG A 190 13.01 -5.82 -29.60
C ARG A 190 13.62 -5.31 -28.30
N LYS A 191 13.23 -4.10 -27.84
CA LYS A 191 13.67 -3.56 -26.55
C LYS A 191 13.20 -4.46 -25.39
N LEU A 192 11.93 -4.89 -25.42
CA LEU A 192 11.36 -5.81 -24.45
C LEU A 192 12.14 -7.13 -24.40
N GLU A 193 12.50 -7.69 -25.55
CA GLU A 193 13.32 -8.90 -25.63
C GLU A 193 14.74 -8.71 -25.10
N GLU A 194 15.36 -7.56 -25.36
CA GLU A 194 16.70 -7.23 -24.86
C GLU A 194 16.70 -7.10 -23.34
N GLN A 195 15.70 -6.42 -22.76
CA GLN A 195 15.50 -6.34 -21.31
C GLN A 195 15.28 -7.70 -20.67
N LEU A 196 14.48 -8.57 -21.29
CA LEU A 196 14.25 -9.92 -20.79
C LEU A 196 15.53 -10.78 -20.84
N ARG A 197 16.44 -10.52 -21.79
CA ARG A 197 17.75 -11.21 -21.88
C ARG A 197 18.81 -10.64 -20.96
N SER A 198 18.74 -9.35 -20.64
CA SER A 198 19.64 -8.72 -19.67
C SER A 198 19.22 -8.99 -18.23
N ALA A 199 18.01 -9.49 -18.00
CA ALA A 199 17.58 -9.92 -16.67
C ALA A 199 18.45 -11.10 -16.18
N PRO A 200 18.91 -11.09 -14.92
CA PRO A 200 19.77 -12.13 -14.39
C PRO A 200 19.09 -13.51 -14.49
N GLU A 201 19.78 -14.48 -15.11
CA GLU A 201 19.26 -15.83 -15.32
C GLU A 201 18.97 -16.53 -13.98
N GLY A 202 17.70 -16.77 -13.66
CA GLY A 202 17.31 -17.72 -12.61
C GLY A 202 16.28 -17.26 -11.57
N GLU A 203 15.94 -15.98 -11.48
CA GLU A 203 14.94 -15.48 -10.52
C GLU A 203 13.65 -15.01 -11.23
N PRO A 204 12.50 -15.68 -11.04
CA PRO A 204 11.23 -15.21 -11.56
C PRO A 204 10.78 -13.97 -10.78
N SER A 205 10.81 -12.80 -11.44
CA SER A 205 10.16 -11.58 -10.93
C SER A 205 8.84 -11.34 -11.66
N PRO A 206 7.79 -10.82 -10.99
CA PRO A 206 6.52 -10.46 -11.64
C PRO A 206 6.71 -9.55 -12.85
N ALA A 207 7.64 -8.60 -12.79
CA ALA A 207 8.02 -7.74 -13.90
C ALA A 207 8.59 -8.53 -15.09
N THR A 208 9.55 -9.45 -14.85
CA THR A 208 10.11 -10.28 -15.93
C THR A 208 9.09 -11.26 -16.51
N ASP A 209 8.17 -11.76 -15.70
CA ASP A 209 7.06 -12.63 -16.14
C ASP A 209 5.99 -11.83 -16.92
N ALA A 210 5.70 -10.60 -16.52
CA ALA A 210 4.84 -9.67 -17.26
C ALA A 210 5.43 -9.34 -18.65
N LEU A 211 6.72 -9.05 -18.70
CA LEU A 211 7.45 -8.80 -19.94
C LEU A 211 7.44 -10.03 -20.85
N ARG A 212 7.76 -11.21 -20.29
CA ARG A 212 7.74 -12.49 -21.03
C ARG A 212 6.35 -12.79 -21.60
N GLU A 213 5.32 -12.64 -20.78
CA GLU A 213 3.94 -12.86 -21.22
C GLU A 213 3.49 -11.84 -22.28
N THR A 214 3.84 -10.57 -22.12
CA THR A 214 3.54 -9.52 -23.11
C THR A 214 4.19 -9.81 -24.46
N ILE A 215 5.46 -10.24 -24.47
CA ILE A 215 6.18 -10.65 -25.68
C ILE A 215 5.52 -11.88 -26.31
N ASP A 216 5.19 -12.90 -25.51
CA ASP A 216 4.54 -14.12 -26.01
C ASP A 216 3.14 -13.84 -26.57
N GLN A 217 2.36 -12.98 -25.92
CA GLN A 217 1.05 -12.55 -26.39
C GLN A 217 1.17 -11.71 -27.67
N SER A 218 2.10 -10.76 -27.75
CA SER A 218 2.42 -9.98 -28.97
C SER A 218 2.68 -10.89 -30.16
N ARG A 219 3.56 -11.88 -29.99
CA ARG A 219 3.96 -12.82 -31.04
C ARG A 219 2.82 -13.71 -31.50
N ARG A 220 2.06 -14.29 -30.56
CA ARG A 220 0.90 -15.13 -30.88
C ARG A 220 -0.19 -14.36 -31.61
N GLN A 221 -0.34 -13.08 -31.30
CA GLN A 221 -1.38 -12.23 -31.87
C GLN A 221 -0.95 -11.49 -33.14
N GLU A 222 0.32 -11.63 -33.55
CA GLU A 222 0.92 -11.04 -34.76
C GLU A 222 0.59 -9.54 -34.96
N VAL A 223 0.64 -8.75 -33.88
CA VAL A 223 0.21 -7.33 -33.88
C VAL A 223 0.92 -6.51 -34.99
N ALA A 224 2.23 -6.70 -35.15
CA ALA A 224 3.02 -6.06 -36.20
C ALA A 224 2.56 -6.44 -37.62
N GLY A 225 2.15 -7.69 -37.82
CA GLY A 225 1.64 -8.19 -39.10
C GLY A 225 0.32 -7.52 -39.45
N GLN A 226 -0.61 -7.49 -38.50
CA GLN A 226 -1.93 -6.87 -38.68
C GLN A 226 -1.85 -5.37 -38.95
N MET A 227 -0.92 -4.65 -38.33
CA MET A 227 -0.69 -3.23 -38.65
C MET A 227 -0.21 -3.04 -40.10
N ARG A 228 0.63 -3.93 -40.63
CA ARG A 228 1.06 -3.87 -42.04
C ARG A 228 -0.07 -4.22 -42.99
N ASP A 229 -0.89 -5.20 -42.63
CA ASP A 229 -2.07 -5.57 -43.41
C ASP A 229 -3.05 -4.41 -43.47
N ALA A 230 -3.33 -3.75 -42.33
CA ALA A 230 -4.13 -2.53 -42.27
C ALA A 230 -3.53 -1.42 -43.14
N SER A 231 -2.21 -1.22 -43.13
CA SER A 231 -1.55 -0.27 -44.03
C SER A 231 -1.80 -0.62 -45.51
N ALA A 232 -1.67 -1.89 -45.91
CA ALA A 232 -1.92 -2.33 -47.27
C ALA A 232 -3.40 -2.15 -47.66
N GLU A 233 -4.32 -2.48 -46.76
CA GLU A 233 -5.76 -2.27 -46.93
C GLU A 233 -6.11 -0.79 -47.09
N ILE A 234 -5.46 0.10 -46.32
CA ILE A 234 -5.57 1.55 -46.51
C ILE A 234 -5.09 1.94 -47.90
N GLN A 235 -3.89 1.51 -48.32
CA GLN A 235 -3.31 1.81 -49.64
C GLN A 235 -4.20 1.36 -50.80
N GLU A 236 -4.94 0.28 -50.63
CA GLU A 236 -5.86 -0.27 -51.63
C GLU A 236 -7.27 0.35 -51.57
N ASN A 237 -7.48 1.38 -50.74
CA ASN A 237 -8.79 1.99 -50.47
C ASN A 237 -9.83 0.99 -49.93
N ARG A 238 -9.38 -0.04 -49.21
CA ARG A 238 -10.24 -0.99 -48.50
C ARG A 238 -10.45 -0.55 -47.04
N LEU A 239 -10.84 0.72 -46.86
CA LEU A 239 -10.89 1.38 -45.54
C LEU A 239 -11.83 0.71 -44.53
N GLY A 240 -12.87 0.02 -45.00
CA GLY A 240 -13.77 -0.76 -44.14
C GLY A 240 -13.17 -2.08 -43.62
N GLN A 241 -12.20 -2.67 -44.35
CA GLN A 241 -11.42 -3.81 -43.85
C GLN A 241 -10.32 -3.28 -42.92
N ALA A 242 -9.60 -2.25 -43.35
CA ALA A 242 -8.58 -1.57 -42.55
C ALA A 242 -9.11 -1.17 -41.17
N SER A 243 -10.29 -0.55 -41.10
CA SER A 243 -10.91 -0.12 -39.83
C SER A 243 -11.18 -1.29 -38.88
N ARG A 244 -11.50 -2.49 -39.37
CA ARG A 244 -11.71 -3.68 -38.53
C ARG A 244 -10.39 -4.22 -38.01
N THR A 245 -9.42 -4.39 -38.90
CA THR A 245 -8.06 -4.81 -38.55
C THR A 245 -7.45 -3.86 -37.52
N GLN A 246 -7.62 -2.55 -37.71
CA GLN A 246 -7.20 -1.48 -36.81
C GLN A 246 -7.90 -1.49 -35.45
N GLN A 247 -9.20 -1.79 -35.38
CA GLN A 247 -9.92 -1.96 -34.12
C GLN A 247 -9.44 -3.18 -33.35
N ASP A 248 -9.15 -4.28 -34.05
CA ASP A 248 -8.61 -5.49 -33.42
C ASP A 248 -7.19 -5.25 -32.89
N VAL A 249 -6.33 -4.56 -33.66
CA VAL A 249 -5.01 -4.12 -33.20
C VAL A 249 -5.12 -3.23 -31.96
N LEU A 250 -6.03 -2.25 -31.95
CA LEU A 250 -6.23 -1.36 -30.81
C LEU A 250 -6.60 -2.13 -29.54
N LYS A 251 -7.57 -3.05 -29.62
CA LYS A 251 -7.96 -3.89 -28.47
C LYS A 251 -6.78 -4.71 -27.94
N LYS A 252 -5.95 -5.25 -28.83
CA LYS A 252 -4.77 -6.02 -28.45
C LYS A 252 -3.73 -5.16 -27.75
N LEU A 253 -3.46 -3.95 -28.25
CA LEU A 253 -2.57 -3.00 -27.59
C LEU A 253 -3.09 -2.59 -26.19
N GLU A 254 -4.39 -2.39 -26.06
CA GLU A 254 -5.03 -2.09 -24.76
C GLU A 254 -4.94 -3.29 -23.80
N GLN A 255 -5.09 -4.52 -24.30
CA GLN A 255 -4.89 -5.73 -23.51
C GLN A 255 -3.44 -5.90 -23.05
N LEU A 256 -2.47 -5.66 -23.93
CA LEU A 256 -1.04 -5.73 -23.62
C LEU A 256 -0.63 -4.63 -22.61
N ALA A 257 -1.20 -3.44 -22.73
CA ALA A 257 -1.04 -2.37 -21.74
C ALA A 257 -1.65 -2.77 -20.40
N GLY A 258 -2.86 -3.33 -20.43
CA GLY A 258 -3.53 -3.85 -19.24
C GLY A 258 -2.74 -4.97 -18.55
N THR A 259 -2.08 -5.87 -19.28
CA THR A 259 -1.22 -6.90 -18.65
C THR A 259 0.03 -6.33 -17.99
N LEU A 260 0.60 -5.25 -18.55
CA LEU A 260 1.75 -4.57 -17.96
C LEU A 260 1.34 -3.72 -16.74
N GLU A 261 0.17 -3.08 -16.78
CA GLU A 261 -0.39 -2.30 -15.68
C GLU A 261 -0.92 -3.20 -14.55
N GLN A 262 -1.71 -4.23 -14.87
CA GLN A 262 -2.32 -5.13 -13.88
C GLN A 262 -1.28 -5.97 -13.13
N LYS A 263 -0.17 -6.35 -13.76
CA LYS A 263 0.93 -7.02 -13.06
C LYS A 263 1.82 -6.07 -12.24
N ARG A 264 1.71 -4.75 -12.47
CA ARG A 264 2.26 -3.70 -11.59
C ARG A 264 1.38 -3.54 -10.33
N ASP A 265 0.07 -3.74 -10.46
CA ASP A 265 -0.86 -3.74 -9.31
C ASP A 265 -0.77 -5.04 -8.48
N GLU A 266 -0.39 -6.15 -9.11
CA GLU A 266 -0.04 -7.40 -8.41
C GLU A 266 1.21 -7.24 -7.52
N ASP A 267 1.98 -6.13 -7.65
CA ASP A 267 3.18 -5.91 -6.84
C ASP A 267 2.85 -5.68 -5.37
N GLU A 268 1.81 -4.93 -5.01
CA GLU A 268 1.49 -4.66 -3.59
C GLU A 268 0.88 -5.90 -2.91
N ALA A 269 -0.03 -6.62 -3.61
CA ALA A 269 -0.57 -7.88 -3.10
C ALA A 269 0.50 -8.98 -2.99
N THR A 270 1.44 -9.01 -3.93
CA THR A 270 2.59 -9.92 -3.87
C THR A 270 3.58 -9.49 -2.80
N LEU A 271 3.76 -8.18 -2.57
CA LEU A 271 4.58 -7.63 -1.50
C LEU A 271 4.01 -8.02 -0.14
N VAL A 272 2.72 -7.79 0.12
CA VAL A 272 2.04 -8.22 1.35
C VAL A 272 2.24 -9.72 1.57
N LYS A 273 2.06 -10.54 0.54
CA LYS A 273 2.27 -12.00 0.65
C LYS A 273 3.74 -12.38 0.91
N ARG A 274 4.70 -11.66 0.34
CA ARG A 274 6.13 -11.88 0.59
C ARG A 274 6.51 -11.46 2.01
N LEU A 275 6.00 -10.33 2.48
CA LEU A 275 6.19 -9.87 3.84
C LEU A 275 5.52 -10.81 4.85
N ASP A 276 4.33 -11.35 4.55
CA ASP A 276 3.72 -12.45 5.35
C ASP A 276 4.66 -13.66 5.48
N GLN A 277 5.26 -14.09 4.36
CA GLN A 277 6.20 -15.22 4.36
C GLN A 277 7.50 -14.89 5.10
N ALA A 278 8.00 -13.67 4.96
CA ALA A 278 9.19 -13.21 5.64
C ALA A 278 8.97 -13.10 7.15
N GLN A 279 7.82 -12.57 7.59
CA GLN A 279 7.42 -12.51 8.99
C GLN A 279 7.35 -13.92 9.60
N ALA A 280 6.67 -14.85 8.92
CA ALA A 280 6.59 -16.24 9.39
C ALA A 280 7.98 -16.92 9.47
N THR A 281 8.90 -16.56 8.56
CA THR A 281 10.28 -17.06 8.59
C THR A 281 11.06 -16.43 9.75
N ALA A 282 10.94 -15.11 9.98
CA ALA A 282 11.57 -14.43 11.10
C ALA A 282 11.12 -15.03 12.44
N HIS A 283 9.81 -15.28 12.57
CA HIS A 283 9.22 -15.92 13.73
C HIS A 283 9.76 -17.34 13.98
N ASP A 284 9.80 -18.20 12.94
CA ASP A 284 10.38 -19.56 13.05
C ASP A 284 11.87 -19.52 13.44
N LEU A 285 12.63 -18.56 12.90
CA LEU A 285 14.03 -18.38 13.25
C LEU A 285 14.17 -17.94 14.72
N GLY A 286 13.29 -17.07 15.21
CA GLY A 286 13.23 -16.64 16.61
C GLY A 286 12.97 -17.81 17.56
N GLU A 287 11.92 -18.60 17.32
CA GLU A 287 11.60 -19.79 18.15
C GLU A 287 12.76 -20.80 18.17
N ARG A 288 13.45 -20.99 17.04
CA ARG A 288 14.60 -21.89 16.94
C ARG A 288 15.82 -21.34 17.66
N GLN A 289 16.06 -20.03 17.62
CA GLN A 289 17.13 -19.37 18.37
C GLN A 289 16.89 -19.50 19.88
N GLU A 290 15.65 -19.28 20.35
CA GLU A 290 15.26 -19.46 21.75
C GLU A 290 15.51 -20.91 22.21
N SER A 291 15.10 -21.89 21.40
CA SER A 291 15.35 -23.31 21.71
C SER A 291 16.82 -23.67 21.78
N LEU A 292 17.69 -23.03 20.98
CA LEU A 292 19.14 -23.23 21.07
C LEU A 292 19.71 -22.63 22.36
N GLN A 293 19.25 -21.45 22.75
CA GLN A 293 19.64 -20.82 24.01
C GLN A 293 19.26 -21.69 25.22
N GLU A 294 18.04 -22.24 25.26
CA GLU A 294 17.62 -23.17 26.33
C GLU A 294 18.49 -24.44 26.37
N GLN A 295 18.85 -24.97 25.20
CA GLN A 295 19.76 -26.13 25.11
C GLN A 295 21.16 -25.81 25.59
N LEU A 296 21.64 -24.58 25.35
CA LEU A 296 22.94 -24.10 25.84
C LEU A 296 22.93 -24.00 27.37
N GLN A 297 21.90 -23.41 27.97
CA GLN A 297 21.73 -23.35 29.44
C GLN A 297 21.67 -24.75 30.06
N ALA A 298 20.96 -25.69 29.42
CA ALA A 298 20.93 -27.09 29.85
C ALA A 298 22.30 -27.78 29.72
N ALA A 299 23.11 -27.41 28.72
CA ALA A 299 24.47 -27.92 28.54
C ALA A 299 25.46 -27.32 29.55
N GLN A 300 25.30 -26.05 29.92
CA GLN A 300 26.11 -25.38 30.96
C GLN A 300 25.96 -26.08 32.32
N THR A 301 24.74 -26.46 32.69
CA THR A 301 24.42 -27.13 33.97
C THR A 301 24.78 -28.62 33.99
N ALA A 302 25.08 -29.23 32.84
CA ALA A 302 25.46 -30.64 32.74
C ALA A 302 26.94 -30.89 33.14
N PRO A 303 27.27 -32.06 33.73
CA PRO A 303 28.65 -32.40 34.10
C PRO A 303 29.59 -32.39 32.88
N ALA A 304 30.80 -31.88 33.05
CA ALA A 304 31.82 -31.88 32.01
C ALA A 304 32.22 -33.34 31.63
N GLY A 305 32.11 -33.67 30.34
CA GLY A 305 32.41 -34.97 29.77
C GLY A 305 32.10 -35.04 28.27
N GLN A 306 32.36 -36.20 27.64
CA GLN A 306 32.14 -36.43 26.20
C GLN A 306 30.71 -36.09 25.74
N ASP A 307 29.71 -36.37 26.58
CA ASP A 307 28.30 -36.08 26.27
C ASP A 307 27.99 -34.57 26.20
N ARG A 308 28.77 -33.72 26.88
CA ARG A 308 28.62 -32.25 26.82
C ARG A 308 29.26 -31.71 25.55
N GLU A 309 30.44 -32.20 25.18
CA GLU A 309 31.12 -31.83 23.92
C GLU A 309 30.27 -32.21 22.68
N GLU A 310 29.68 -33.41 22.65
CA GLU A 310 28.79 -33.79 21.55
C GLU A 310 27.54 -32.91 21.44
N LYS A 311 26.99 -32.45 22.58
CA LYS A 311 25.84 -31.55 22.59
C LYS A 311 26.20 -30.16 22.08
N LEU A 312 27.34 -29.60 22.53
CA LEU A 312 27.83 -28.30 22.09
C LEU A 312 28.15 -28.31 20.58
N GLU A 313 28.71 -29.41 20.06
CA GLU A 313 28.96 -29.56 18.63
C GLU A 313 27.66 -29.57 17.81
N ARG A 314 26.61 -30.24 18.30
CA ARG A 314 25.27 -30.20 17.65
C ARG A 314 24.66 -28.80 17.70
N LEU A 315 24.78 -28.14 18.84
CA LEU A 315 24.34 -26.75 19.04
C LEU A 315 25.01 -25.82 18.04
N ARG A 316 26.33 -25.93 17.88
CA ARG A 316 27.09 -25.16 16.90
C ARG A 316 26.60 -25.40 15.46
N GLN A 317 26.37 -26.66 15.08
CA GLN A 317 25.85 -26.98 13.74
C GLN A 317 24.44 -26.40 13.50
N GLN A 318 23.58 -26.40 14.54
CA GLN A 318 22.27 -25.78 14.45
C GLN A 318 22.36 -24.24 14.39
N GLN A 319 23.26 -23.63 15.16
CA GLN A 319 23.55 -22.19 15.10
C GLN A 319 24.02 -21.77 13.71
N GLN A 320 24.94 -22.54 13.11
CA GLN A 320 25.44 -22.30 11.76
C GLN A 320 24.31 -22.34 10.72
N GLN A 321 23.41 -23.34 10.80
CA GLN A 321 22.26 -23.46 9.90
C GLN A 321 21.32 -22.26 10.05
N LEU A 322 21.04 -21.86 11.30
CA LEU A 322 20.17 -20.72 11.59
C LEU A 322 20.76 -19.41 11.05
N ARG A 323 22.06 -19.21 11.19
CA ARG A 323 22.79 -18.07 10.60
C ARG A 323 22.64 -18.04 9.07
N GLU A 324 22.81 -19.17 8.40
CA GLU A 324 22.68 -19.25 6.94
C GLU A 324 21.26 -18.92 6.46
N GLU A 325 20.24 -19.37 7.18
CA GLU A 325 18.82 -19.07 6.91
C GLU A 325 18.51 -17.59 7.18
N THR A 326 19.00 -17.04 8.28
CA THR A 326 18.87 -15.62 8.64
C THR A 326 19.54 -14.72 7.58
N ALA A 327 20.73 -15.09 7.10
CA ALA A 327 21.39 -14.36 6.02
C ALA A 327 20.65 -14.45 4.67
N ARG A 328 19.84 -15.50 4.43
CA ARG A 328 18.96 -15.57 3.25
C ARG A 328 17.74 -14.67 3.44
N LEU A 329 17.15 -14.64 4.64
CA LEU A 329 16.05 -13.75 4.99
C LEU A 329 16.46 -12.28 4.84
N ALA A 330 17.61 -11.88 5.38
CA ALA A 330 18.14 -10.52 5.25
C ALA A 330 18.27 -10.08 3.79
N ARG A 331 18.85 -10.95 2.93
CA ARG A 331 18.96 -10.68 1.48
C ARG A 331 17.62 -10.64 0.76
N LEU A 332 16.63 -11.41 1.22
CA LEU A 332 15.28 -11.36 0.65
C LEU A 332 14.61 -10.04 1.01
N LEU A 333 14.69 -9.64 2.29
CA LEU A 333 14.11 -8.40 2.82
C LEU A 333 14.70 -7.15 2.14
N LYS A 334 16.02 -7.05 2.07
CA LYS A 334 16.70 -5.94 1.38
C LYS A 334 16.27 -5.83 -0.09
N ARG A 335 16.18 -6.97 -0.80
CA ARG A 335 15.75 -6.98 -2.21
C ARG A 335 14.27 -6.70 -2.41
N SER A 336 13.41 -7.01 -1.43
CA SER A 336 12.00 -6.62 -1.47
C SER A 336 11.75 -5.15 -1.12
N GLY A 337 12.81 -4.38 -0.83
CA GLY A 337 12.71 -2.98 -0.44
C GLY A 337 12.50 -2.76 1.06
N SER A 338 12.57 -3.84 1.86
CA SER A 338 12.43 -3.83 3.32
C SER A 338 13.79 -3.67 3.97
N GLN A 339 14.32 -2.44 3.94
CA GLN A 339 15.69 -2.15 4.36
C GLN A 339 15.85 -2.25 5.88
N ARG A 340 14.90 -1.73 6.67
CA ARG A 340 14.96 -1.76 8.14
C ARG A 340 14.96 -3.18 8.68
N ALA A 341 14.01 -4.00 8.23
CA ALA A 341 13.97 -5.41 8.59
C ALA A 341 15.18 -6.20 8.05
N GLY A 342 15.64 -5.87 6.84
CA GLY A 342 16.83 -6.48 6.25
C GLY A 342 18.12 -6.21 7.03
N ASP A 343 18.28 -4.99 7.54
CA ASP A 343 19.42 -4.58 8.38
C ASP A 343 19.34 -5.23 9.78
N ALA A 344 18.15 -5.35 10.37
CA ALA A 344 17.96 -6.09 11.64
C ALA A 344 18.31 -7.58 11.49
N ALA A 345 17.83 -8.23 10.43
CA ALA A 345 18.15 -9.62 10.14
C ALA A 345 19.65 -9.83 9.88
N GLU A 346 20.32 -8.85 9.28
CA GLU A 346 21.77 -8.91 9.07
C GLU A 346 22.55 -8.83 10.40
N ARG A 347 22.14 -7.96 11.32
CA ARG A 347 22.72 -7.90 12.68
C ARG A 347 22.50 -9.21 13.44
N ALA A 348 21.29 -9.77 13.40
CA ALA A 348 21.01 -11.08 13.97
C ALA A 348 21.97 -12.14 13.42
N GLY A 349 22.16 -12.18 12.09
CA GLY A 349 23.11 -13.09 11.45
C GLY A 349 24.56 -12.90 11.91
N ALA A 350 24.99 -11.66 12.17
CA ALA A 350 26.32 -11.36 12.71
C ALA A 350 26.47 -11.87 14.16
N ARG A 351 25.48 -11.61 15.02
CA ARG A 351 25.42 -12.12 16.41
C ARG A 351 25.43 -13.64 16.47
N MET A 352 24.71 -14.30 15.57
CA MET A 352 24.74 -15.75 15.44
C MET A 352 26.12 -16.29 15.03
N ASN A 353 26.87 -15.55 14.21
CA ASN A 353 28.24 -15.91 13.86
C ASN A 353 29.18 -15.80 15.07
N GLU A 354 29.06 -14.72 15.84
CA GLU A 354 29.85 -14.52 17.06
C GLU A 354 29.52 -15.62 18.09
N ALA A 355 28.24 -15.96 18.28
CA ALA A 355 27.83 -17.08 19.13
C ALA A 355 28.44 -18.43 18.68
N GLU A 356 28.53 -18.70 17.37
CA GLU A 356 29.17 -19.89 16.82
C GLU A 356 30.66 -19.95 17.18
N GLU A 357 31.36 -18.82 17.09
CA GLU A 357 32.78 -18.68 17.46
C GLU A 357 33.00 -18.90 18.96
N GLN A 358 32.17 -18.30 19.82
CA GLN A 358 32.24 -18.48 21.27
C GLN A 358 31.97 -19.92 21.71
N LEU A 359 31.00 -20.60 21.06
CA LEU A 359 30.76 -22.03 21.28
C LEU A 359 31.99 -22.89 20.92
N GLN A 360 32.74 -22.51 19.88
CA GLN A 360 33.96 -23.21 19.47
C GLN A 360 35.12 -22.97 20.46
N GLU A 361 35.19 -21.79 21.05
CA GLU A 361 36.14 -21.46 22.12
C GLU A 361 35.72 -22.02 23.49
N ASN A 362 34.52 -22.61 23.57
CA ASN A 362 33.89 -23.16 24.77
C ASN A 362 33.61 -22.08 25.83
N ASP A 363 33.43 -20.82 25.40
CA ASP A 363 32.97 -19.70 26.21
C ASP A 363 31.44 -19.62 26.16
N LEU A 364 30.80 -20.34 27.09
CA LEU A 364 29.36 -20.55 27.04
C LEU A 364 28.55 -19.36 27.58
N ASP A 365 29.16 -18.52 28.42
CA ASP A 365 28.51 -17.33 28.97
C ASP A 365 28.42 -16.25 27.87
N ASP A 366 29.51 -16.07 27.11
CA ASP A 366 29.55 -15.13 25.99
C ASP A 366 28.70 -15.62 24.82
N ALA A 367 28.74 -16.93 24.51
CA ALA A 367 27.85 -17.52 23.52
C ALA A 367 26.36 -17.29 23.87
N GLU A 368 25.97 -17.41 25.14
CA GLU A 368 24.59 -17.18 25.57
C GLU A 368 24.16 -15.72 25.40
N ARG A 369 25.07 -14.75 25.68
CA ARG A 369 24.80 -13.32 25.45
C ARG A 369 24.60 -13.01 23.97
N GLU A 370 25.50 -13.47 23.10
CA GLU A 370 25.36 -13.27 21.65
C GLU A 370 24.10 -13.96 21.10
N MET A 371 23.71 -15.11 21.66
CA MET A 371 22.46 -15.77 21.30
C MET A 371 21.22 -14.96 21.70
N GLN A 372 21.24 -14.29 22.85
CA GLN A 372 20.14 -13.42 23.28
C GLN A 372 20.05 -12.18 22.39
N GLU A 373 21.17 -11.52 22.09
CA GLU A 373 21.17 -10.34 21.22
C GLU A 373 20.70 -10.69 19.79
N ALA A 374 21.05 -11.88 19.28
CA ALA A 374 20.52 -12.39 18.03
C ALA A 374 19.00 -12.60 18.05
N LEU A 375 18.45 -13.03 19.20
CA LEU A 375 17.00 -13.19 19.39
C LEU A 375 16.31 -11.82 19.35
N ASP A 376 16.85 -10.84 20.08
CA ASP A 376 16.31 -9.47 20.12
C ASP A 376 16.30 -8.83 18.72
N ASP A 377 17.36 -9.00 17.91
CA ASP A 377 17.40 -8.52 16.52
C ASP A 377 16.42 -9.27 15.59
N LEU A 378 16.14 -10.56 15.84
CA LEU A 378 15.12 -11.31 15.10
C LEU A 378 13.70 -10.86 15.47
N GLU A 379 13.42 -10.58 16.74
CA GLU A 379 12.15 -10.00 17.18
C GLU A 379 11.96 -8.61 16.55
N GLN A 380 13.00 -7.78 16.52
CA GLN A 380 12.97 -6.50 15.82
C GLN A 380 12.70 -6.70 14.32
N THR A 381 13.34 -7.68 13.69
CA THR A 381 13.06 -8.03 12.28
C THR A 381 11.58 -8.37 12.08
N GLU A 382 10.99 -9.19 12.96
CA GLU A 382 9.58 -9.56 12.88
C GLU A 382 8.66 -8.33 13.00
N GLN A 383 8.95 -7.43 13.93
CA GLN A 383 8.19 -6.19 14.15
C GLN A 383 8.25 -5.25 12.94
N GLU A 384 9.44 -5.01 12.41
CA GLU A 384 9.64 -4.14 11.23
C GLU A 384 8.93 -4.71 10.00
N VAL A 385 9.00 -6.03 9.78
CA VAL A 385 8.23 -6.68 8.69
C VAL A 385 6.73 -6.55 8.91
N ALA A 386 6.25 -6.69 10.14
CA ALA A 386 4.84 -6.58 10.47
C ALA A 386 4.30 -5.16 10.23
N GLU A 387 5.08 -4.13 10.59
CA GLU A 387 4.77 -2.73 10.33
C GLU A 387 4.71 -2.45 8.82
N GLU A 388 5.77 -2.79 8.07
CA GLU A 388 5.80 -2.58 6.62
C GLU A 388 4.69 -3.35 5.89
N ARG A 389 4.35 -4.54 6.37
CA ARG A 389 3.23 -5.33 5.86
C ARG A 389 1.89 -4.64 6.09
N ARG A 390 1.69 -4.02 7.26
CA ARG A 390 0.48 -3.26 7.58
C ARG A 390 0.36 -2.07 6.63
N GLU A 391 1.43 -1.30 6.46
CA GLU A 391 1.45 -0.17 5.52
C GLU A 391 1.16 -0.63 4.07
N ALA A 392 1.80 -1.70 3.61
CA ALA A 392 1.59 -2.24 2.27
C ALA A 392 0.14 -2.74 2.08
N ALA A 393 -0.45 -3.35 3.12
CA ALA A 393 -1.84 -3.79 3.09
C ALA A 393 -2.82 -2.61 3.07
N GLU A 394 -2.52 -1.53 3.80
CA GLU A 394 -3.28 -0.28 3.77
C GLU A 394 -3.20 0.36 2.39
N ARG A 395 -2.01 0.50 1.80
CA ARG A 395 -1.82 1.02 0.43
C ARG A 395 -2.56 0.19 -0.62
N LEU A 396 -2.48 -1.15 -0.54
CA LEU A 396 -3.23 -2.04 -1.41
C LEU A 396 -4.75 -1.82 -1.26
N ALA A 397 -5.22 -1.69 -0.01
CA ALA A 397 -6.61 -1.39 0.26
C ALA A 397 -7.04 -0.08 -0.39
N GLU A 398 -6.23 0.97 -0.30
CA GLU A 398 -6.51 2.27 -0.92
C GLU A 398 -6.61 2.21 -2.45
N GLU A 399 -5.64 1.57 -3.10
CA GLU A 399 -5.62 1.44 -4.56
C GLU A 399 -6.83 0.63 -5.07
N LEU A 400 -7.14 -0.47 -4.37
CA LEU A 400 -8.35 -1.24 -4.65
C LEU A 400 -9.59 -0.38 -4.46
N LEU A 401 -9.68 0.42 -3.41
CA LEU A 401 -10.83 1.30 -3.16
C LEU A 401 -11.00 2.37 -4.26
N GLU A 402 -9.92 2.97 -4.76
CA GLU A 402 -9.99 3.94 -5.86
C GLU A 402 -10.52 3.30 -7.15
N LYS A 403 -9.98 2.14 -7.55
CA LYS A 403 -10.46 1.38 -8.73
C LYS A 403 -11.91 0.93 -8.57
N MET A 404 -12.29 0.55 -7.35
CA MET A 404 -13.64 0.08 -7.05
C MET A 404 -14.67 1.21 -7.00
N ALA A 405 -14.27 2.47 -6.82
CA ALA A 405 -15.22 3.59 -6.77
C ALA A 405 -16.06 3.70 -8.04
N ASP A 406 -15.46 3.47 -9.22
CA ASP A 406 -16.18 3.51 -10.49
C ASP A 406 -17.03 2.26 -10.73
N GLU A 407 -16.55 1.08 -10.30
CA GLU A 407 -17.36 -0.15 -10.31
C GLU A 407 -18.60 -0.01 -9.42
N LEU A 408 -18.44 0.56 -8.21
CA LEU A 408 -19.54 0.81 -7.28
C LEU A 408 -20.55 1.81 -7.85
N LYS A 409 -20.13 2.88 -8.53
CA LYS A 409 -21.04 3.79 -9.25
C LYS A 409 -21.87 3.06 -10.31
N ALA A 410 -21.24 2.15 -11.07
CA ALA A 410 -21.96 1.33 -12.04
C ALA A 410 -22.94 0.35 -11.37
N MET A 411 -22.57 -0.21 -10.21
CA MET A 411 -23.46 -1.05 -9.40
C MET A 411 -24.65 -0.28 -8.84
N ILE A 412 -24.46 0.96 -8.37
CA ILE A 412 -25.56 1.86 -7.94
C ILE A 412 -26.58 2.01 -9.07
N GLY A 413 -26.12 2.29 -10.29
CA GLY A 413 -27.00 2.44 -11.46
C GLY A 413 -27.79 1.18 -11.78
N ARG A 414 -27.14 0.00 -11.74
CA ARG A 414 -27.81 -1.29 -11.97
C ARG A 414 -28.80 -1.64 -10.87
N GLN A 415 -28.43 -1.41 -9.61
CA GLN A 415 -29.31 -1.64 -8.46
C GLN A 415 -30.52 -0.71 -8.47
N GLN A 416 -30.33 0.55 -8.84
CA GLN A 416 -31.41 1.52 -9.02
C GLN A 416 -32.39 1.07 -10.11
N ALA A 417 -31.88 0.61 -11.26
CA ALA A 417 -32.72 0.06 -12.33
C ALA A 417 -33.51 -1.17 -11.86
N ALA A 418 -32.90 -2.03 -11.03
CA ALA A 418 -33.59 -3.18 -10.45
C ALA A 418 -34.72 -2.77 -9.48
N LEU A 419 -34.48 -1.77 -8.64
CA LEU A 419 -35.47 -1.20 -7.72
C LEU A 419 -36.64 -0.55 -8.47
N ASP A 420 -36.35 0.23 -9.51
CA ASP A 420 -37.37 0.92 -10.31
C ASP A 420 -38.25 -0.08 -11.09
N GLU A 421 -37.65 -1.16 -11.61
CA GLU A 421 -38.39 -2.24 -12.26
C GLU A 421 -39.27 -3.02 -11.27
N SER A 422 -38.79 -3.31 -10.05
CA SER A 422 -39.62 -3.89 -8.98
C SER A 422 -40.83 -3.02 -8.66
N ARG A 423 -40.62 -1.71 -8.46
CA ARG A 423 -41.70 -0.73 -8.19
C ARG A 423 -42.71 -0.68 -9.32
N ARG A 424 -42.24 -0.68 -10.58
CA ARG A 424 -43.10 -0.70 -11.77
C ARG A 424 -43.95 -1.97 -11.85
N LEU A 425 -43.33 -3.14 -11.63
CA LEU A 425 -44.01 -4.44 -11.67
C LEU A 425 -45.05 -4.56 -10.56
N ASP A 426 -44.72 -4.16 -9.33
CA ASP A 426 -45.68 -4.18 -8.22
C ASP A 426 -46.83 -3.19 -8.43
N GLY A 427 -46.57 -1.98 -8.91
CA GLY A 427 -47.62 -1.02 -9.28
C GLY A 427 -48.59 -1.57 -10.33
N LEU A 428 -48.08 -2.28 -11.34
CA LEU A 428 -48.93 -2.96 -12.33
C LEU A 428 -49.74 -4.11 -11.72
N ARG A 429 -49.18 -4.85 -10.77
CA ARG A 429 -49.88 -5.92 -10.04
C ARG A 429 -50.99 -5.36 -9.16
N GLN A 430 -50.78 -4.23 -8.48
CA GLN A 430 -51.81 -3.60 -7.64
C GLN A 430 -53.04 -3.20 -8.45
N VAL A 431 -52.86 -2.79 -9.72
CA VAL A 431 -53.96 -2.47 -10.64
C VAL A 431 -54.66 -3.72 -11.18
N SER A 432 -53.91 -4.76 -11.58
CA SER A 432 -54.47 -5.95 -12.24
C SER A 432 -54.91 -7.06 -11.26
N GLY A 433 -54.45 -7.02 -10.01
CA GLY A 433 -54.61 -8.06 -8.98
C GLY A 433 -53.90 -9.38 -9.26
N LYS A 434 -53.34 -9.59 -10.46
CA LYS A 434 -52.68 -10.82 -10.91
C LYS A 434 -51.50 -10.52 -11.83
N TRP A 435 -50.47 -11.34 -11.71
CA TRP A 435 -49.32 -11.32 -12.61
C TRP A 435 -49.67 -11.85 -14.01
N SER A 436 -49.40 -11.07 -15.05
CA SER A 436 -49.45 -11.53 -16.43
C SER A 436 -48.27 -12.48 -16.72
N ARG A 437 -48.34 -13.23 -17.83
CA ARG A 437 -47.23 -14.09 -18.27
C ARG A 437 -45.96 -13.28 -18.56
N ALA A 438 -46.11 -12.10 -19.18
CA ALA A 438 -45.01 -11.20 -19.46
C ALA A 438 -44.39 -10.64 -18.16
N GLN A 439 -45.21 -10.18 -17.21
CA GLN A 439 -44.73 -9.71 -15.90
C GLN A 439 -44.05 -10.81 -15.09
N SER A 440 -44.57 -12.04 -15.14
CA SER A 440 -43.94 -13.19 -14.49
C SER A 440 -42.58 -13.55 -15.10
N LEU A 441 -42.38 -13.27 -16.40
CA LEU A 441 -41.09 -13.44 -17.06
C LEU A 441 -40.12 -12.31 -16.65
N SER A 442 -40.59 -11.05 -16.65
CA SER A 442 -39.82 -9.91 -16.18
C SER A 442 -39.36 -10.07 -14.73
N LEU A 443 -40.21 -10.59 -13.83
CA LEU A 443 -39.83 -10.88 -12.44
C LEU A 443 -38.69 -11.92 -12.34
N ARG A 444 -38.71 -12.96 -13.19
CA ARG A 444 -37.62 -13.94 -13.20
C ARG A 444 -36.31 -13.35 -13.71
N GLN A 445 -36.38 -12.55 -14.77
CA GLN A 445 -35.22 -11.84 -15.30
C GLN A 445 -34.66 -10.86 -14.27
N LEU A 446 -35.54 -10.16 -13.54
CA LEU A 446 -35.14 -9.26 -12.47
C LEU A 446 -34.49 -10.02 -11.31
N ALA A 447 -35.03 -11.18 -10.91
CA ALA A 447 -34.41 -12.04 -9.91
C ALA A 447 -33.02 -12.54 -10.34
N GLU A 448 -32.83 -12.87 -11.62
CA GLU A 448 -31.55 -13.26 -12.19
C GLU A 448 -30.54 -12.10 -12.19
N ASN A 449 -30.96 -10.91 -12.63
CA ASN A 449 -30.14 -9.71 -12.57
C ASN A 449 -29.70 -9.39 -11.13
N GLN A 450 -30.60 -9.55 -10.16
CA GLN A 450 -30.31 -9.35 -8.75
C GLN A 450 -29.29 -10.36 -8.21
N ARG A 451 -29.34 -11.63 -8.64
CA ARG A 451 -28.32 -12.65 -8.29
C ARG A 451 -26.97 -12.35 -8.92
N ASN A 452 -26.96 -11.92 -10.19
CA ASN A 452 -25.70 -11.58 -10.86
C ASN A 452 -25.02 -10.41 -10.15
N LEU A 453 -25.77 -9.36 -9.82
CA LEU A 453 -25.24 -8.23 -9.07
C LEU A 453 -24.77 -8.62 -7.66
N GLN A 454 -25.48 -9.53 -6.99
CA GLN A 454 -25.05 -10.11 -5.71
C GLN A 454 -23.71 -10.84 -5.83
N GLN A 455 -23.55 -11.71 -6.84
CA GLN A 455 -22.31 -12.46 -7.05
C GLN A 455 -21.13 -11.55 -7.34
N GLU A 456 -21.31 -10.55 -8.20
CA GLU A 456 -20.29 -9.53 -8.48
C GLU A 456 -19.91 -8.79 -7.20
N THR A 457 -20.89 -8.41 -6.38
CA THR A 457 -20.65 -7.72 -5.10
C THR A 457 -19.90 -8.60 -4.10
N THR A 458 -20.21 -9.90 -4.06
CA THR A 458 -19.46 -10.86 -3.24
C THR A 458 -18.01 -10.94 -3.69
N ALA A 459 -17.76 -11.05 -5.00
CA ALA A 459 -16.40 -11.10 -5.54
C ALA A 459 -15.60 -9.82 -5.20
N ILE A 460 -16.24 -8.64 -5.27
CA ILE A 460 -15.60 -7.39 -4.85
C ILE A 460 -15.32 -7.38 -3.35
N SER A 461 -16.26 -7.87 -2.53
CA SER A 461 -16.08 -7.92 -1.08
C SER A 461 -14.92 -8.82 -0.64
N GLU A 462 -14.65 -9.91 -1.38
CA GLU A 462 -13.51 -10.80 -1.14
C GLU A 462 -12.18 -10.14 -1.50
N LYS A 463 -12.15 -9.37 -2.60
CA LYS A 463 -10.97 -8.59 -3.00
C LYS A 463 -10.64 -7.48 -1.99
N LEU A 464 -11.67 -6.85 -1.42
CA LEU A 464 -11.55 -5.80 -0.40
C LEU A 464 -11.46 -6.35 1.03
N ALA A 465 -11.10 -7.62 1.23
CA ALA A 465 -10.91 -8.20 2.57
C ALA A 465 -9.93 -7.39 3.46
N PRO A 466 -8.82 -6.82 2.95
CA PRO A 466 -7.96 -5.95 3.76
C PRO A 466 -8.69 -4.71 4.29
N ALA A 467 -9.62 -4.15 3.49
CA ALA A 467 -10.45 -3.01 3.87
C ALA A 467 -11.67 -3.47 4.69
N LYS A 468 -11.45 -3.89 5.94
CA LYS A 468 -12.45 -4.61 6.75
C LYS A 468 -13.84 -3.94 6.78
N VAL A 469 -13.91 -2.62 7.05
CA VAL A 469 -15.17 -1.85 7.10
C VAL A 469 -15.91 -1.86 5.76
N TYR A 470 -15.20 -1.65 4.66
CA TYR A 470 -15.76 -1.68 3.31
C TYR A 470 -16.23 -3.08 2.91
N SER A 471 -15.44 -4.12 3.24
CA SER A 471 -15.79 -5.52 3.01
C SER A 471 -17.10 -5.91 3.71
N LEU A 472 -17.32 -5.40 4.93
CA LEU A 472 -18.51 -5.68 5.74
C LEU A 472 -19.76 -5.04 5.11
N ALA A 473 -19.65 -3.79 4.68
CA ALA A 473 -20.74 -3.08 4.01
C ALA A 473 -21.17 -3.78 2.72
N LEU A 474 -20.20 -4.22 1.89
CA LEU A 474 -20.45 -4.96 0.65
C LEU A 474 -21.05 -6.34 0.88
N ARG A 475 -20.57 -7.10 1.88
CA ARG A 475 -21.18 -8.38 2.27
C ARG A 475 -22.63 -8.20 2.74
N GLY A 476 -22.95 -7.10 3.43
CA GLY A 476 -24.33 -6.74 3.76
C GLY A 476 -25.18 -6.45 2.53
N ALA A 477 -24.66 -5.66 1.58
CA ALA A 477 -25.35 -5.37 0.31
C ALA A 477 -25.62 -6.66 -0.49
N ALA A 478 -24.62 -7.54 -0.64
CA ALA A 478 -24.76 -8.83 -1.31
C ALA A 478 -25.88 -9.68 -0.68
N ARG A 479 -25.96 -9.75 0.65
CA ARG A 479 -27.01 -10.50 1.36
C ARG A 479 -28.40 -9.90 1.13
N ALA A 480 -28.53 -8.57 1.19
CA ALA A 480 -29.81 -7.91 0.91
C ALA A 480 -30.28 -8.21 -0.53
N MET A 481 -29.36 -8.19 -1.49
CA MET A 481 -29.64 -8.56 -2.88
C MET A 481 -30.01 -10.04 -3.04
N GLN A 482 -29.37 -10.95 -2.31
CA GLN A 482 -29.75 -12.37 -2.30
C GLN A 482 -31.19 -12.55 -1.82
N LYS A 483 -31.54 -11.97 -0.66
CA LYS A 483 -32.90 -12.04 -0.11
C LYS A 483 -33.92 -11.42 -1.09
N ALA A 484 -33.60 -10.29 -1.71
CA ALA A 484 -34.45 -9.67 -2.73
C ALA A 484 -34.65 -10.58 -3.96
N ALA A 485 -33.60 -11.25 -4.43
CA ALA A 485 -33.68 -12.18 -5.55
C ALA A 485 -34.56 -13.41 -5.24
N GLU A 486 -34.52 -13.90 -4.00
CA GLU A 486 -35.38 -14.99 -3.53
C GLU A 486 -36.86 -14.57 -3.51
N LEU A 487 -37.16 -13.38 -2.96
CA LEU A 487 -38.52 -12.82 -2.97
C LEU A 487 -39.06 -12.60 -4.39
N LEU A 488 -38.23 -12.03 -5.28
CA LEU A 488 -38.59 -11.85 -6.69
C LEU A 488 -38.86 -13.18 -7.39
N GLY A 489 -38.07 -14.22 -7.08
CA GLY A 489 -38.29 -15.58 -7.55
C GLY A 489 -39.63 -16.16 -7.09
N ASN A 490 -40.06 -15.81 -5.87
CA ASN A 490 -41.36 -16.17 -5.29
C ASN A 490 -42.51 -15.26 -5.76
N LYS A 491 -42.24 -14.35 -6.71
CA LYS A 491 -43.20 -13.36 -7.27
C LYS A 491 -43.66 -12.31 -6.28
N GLU A 492 -42.78 -11.96 -5.35
CA GLU A 492 -42.96 -10.89 -4.38
C GLU A 492 -42.07 -9.71 -4.79
N ALA A 493 -42.68 -8.64 -5.31
CA ALA A 493 -42.00 -7.39 -5.69
C ALA A 493 -42.48 -6.19 -4.87
N GLY A 494 -43.20 -6.46 -3.77
CA GLY A 494 -43.78 -5.44 -2.90
C GLY A 494 -42.74 -4.77 -2.01
N GLU A 495 -43.24 -4.07 -0.98
CA GLU A 495 -42.42 -3.29 -0.04
C GLU A 495 -41.22 -4.05 0.56
N PRO A 496 -41.33 -5.33 1.00
CA PRO A 496 -40.18 -6.04 1.57
C PRO A 496 -39.02 -6.22 0.58
N THR A 497 -39.33 -6.54 -0.68
CA THR A 497 -38.34 -6.66 -1.75
C THR A 497 -37.68 -5.33 -2.06
N GLN A 498 -38.49 -4.26 -2.12
CA GLN A 498 -38.01 -2.91 -2.43
C GLN A 498 -37.11 -2.37 -1.32
N LYS A 499 -37.43 -2.60 -0.03
CA LYS A 499 -36.58 -2.22 1.10
C LYS A 499 -35.20 -2.88 1.05
N LEU A 500 -35.14 -4.17 0.74
CA LEU A 500 -33.86 -4.89 0.59
C LEU A 500 -33.05 -4.35 -0.59
N GLN A 501 -33.70 -4.05 -1.71
CA GLN A 501 -33.04 -3.44 -2.85
C GLN A 501 -32.52 -2.02 -2.54
N GLU A 502 -33.28 -1.24 -1.77
CA GLU A 502 -32.92 0.11 -1.34
C GLU A 502 -31.79 0.11 -0.32
N SER A 503 -31.78 -0.82 0.66
CA SER A 503 -30.65 -1.01 1.58
C SER A 503 -29.35 -1.33 0.84
N ALA A 504 -29.38 -2.27 -0.12
CA ALA A 504 -28.22 -2.58 -0.94
C ALA A 504 -27.71 -1.37 -1.74
N ARG A 505 -28.63 -0.57 -2.31
CA ARG A 505 -28.27 0.67 -3.02
C ARG A 505 -27.63 1.69 -2.08
N GLN A 506 -28.24 1.92 -0.91
CA GLN A 506 -27.77 2.91 0.05
C GLN A 506 -26.37 2.58 0.53
N ARG A 507 -26.08 1.30 0.83
CA ARG A 507 -24.75 0.84 1.19
C ARG A 507 -23.70 1.17 0.12
N PHE A 508 -24.02 1.01 -1.17
CA PHE A 508 -23.10 1.42 -2.23
C PHE A 508 -22.90 2.94 -2.30
N VAL A 509 -23.97 3.72 -2.11
CA VAL A 509 -23.89 5.19 -2.08
C VAL A 509 -23.00 5.65 -0.93
N ASP A 510 -23.22 5.12 0.27
CA ASP A 510 -22.44 5.47 1.46
C ASP A 510 -20.96 5.13 1.28
N LEU A 511 -20.64 4.00 0.64
CA LEU A 511 -19.27 3.62 0.30
C LEU A 511 -18.64 4.60 -0.70
N VAL A 512 -19.35 4.98 -1.76
CA VAL A 512 -18.84 5.94 -2.75
C VAL A 512 -18.67 7.33 -2.14
N GLU A 513 -19.59 7.77 -1.28
CA GLU A 513 -19.48 9.05 -0.57
C GLU A 513 -18.29 9.08 0.40
N ALA A 514 -18.07 7.97 1.13
CA ALA A 514 -16.90 7.82 2.00
C ALA A 514 -15.58 7.91 1.19
N LEU A 515 -15.53 7.29 0.02
CA LEU A 515 -14.37 7.37 -0.89
C LEU A 515 -14.19 8.76 -1.49
N ALA A 516 -15.27 9.43 -1.89
CA ALA A 516 -15.21 10.77 -2.47
C ALA A 516 -14.77 11.84 -1.46
N ALA A 517 -15.17 11.70 -0.19
CA ALA A 517 -14.77 12.61 0.89
C ALA A 517 -13.25 12.60 1.10
N LYS A 518 -12.60 11.44 0.98
CA LYS A 518 -11.14 11.30 1.05
C LYS A 518 -10.44 12.06 -0.09
N ASN A 519 -10.87 11.84 -1.34
CA ASN A 519 -10.24 12.44 -2.52
C ASN A 519 -10.38 13.97 -2.58
N GLN A 520 -11.46 14.54 -2.01
CA GLN A 520 -11.64 16.00 -1.98
C GLN A 520 -10.68 16.70 -1.03
N GLN A 521 -10.21 16.03 0.02
CA GLN A 521 -9.34 16.65 1.02
C GLN A 521 -7.87 16.57 0.64
N GLN A 522 -7.42 15.50 -0.02
CA GLN A 522 -6.11 15.43 -0.69
C GLN A 522 -5.90 16.61 -1.67
N ASN A 523 -6.97 17.05 -2.35
CA ASN A 523 -6.95 18.22 -3.23
C ASN A 523 -7.02 19.58 -2.50
N GLN A 524 -7.46 19.63 -1.24
CA GLN A 524 -7.56 20.87 -0.45
C GLN A 524 -6.31 21.15 0.37
N THR A 525 -5.59 20.13 0.85
CA THR A 525 -4.32 20.33 1.57
C THR A 525 -3.24 20.92 0.65
N GLY A 526 -3.24 20.58 -0.64
CA GLY A 526 -2.32 21.13 -1.64
C GLY A 526 -2.62 22.56 -2.12
N GLN A 527 -3.70 23.21 -1.67
CA GLN A 527 -4.06 24.58 -2.07
C GLN A 527 -3.80 25.65 -0.99
N ASN A 528 -3.51 25.27 0.26
CA ASN A 528 -3.31 26.23 1.37
C ASN A 528 -1.86 26.45 1.79
N GLU A 529 -0.87 25.82 1.16
CA GLU A 529 0.56 26.02 1.49
C GLU A 529 1.24 27.17 0.72
N GLN A 530 0.50 27.90 -0.13
CA GLN A 530 1.01 29.10 -0.81
C GLN A 530 0.54 30.40 -0.16
N GLU A 531 0.56 30.53 1.17
CA GLU A 531 0.49 31.85 1.82
C GLU A 531 0.84 31.85 3.32
N ASN A 532 2.05 31.42 3.71
CA ASN A 532 2.75 32.02 4.86
C ASN A 532 4.18 31.50 4.97
N ASP A 533 5.14 32.31 4.56
CA ASP A 533 6.56 32.06 4.80
C ASP A 533 7.08 33.15 5.75
N GLN A 534 7.06 32.85 7.05
CA GLN A 534 7.90 33.39 8.14
C GLN A 534 7.30 33.06 9.51
N ASN A 535 7.52 31.84 10.00
CA ASN A 535 7.93 31.62 11.39
C ASN A 535 8.48 30.20 11.55
N GLU A 536 9.71 30.10 12.03
CA GLU A 536 10.35 28.84 12.43
C GLU A 536 9.66 28.29 13.69
N GLY A 537 9.26 27.03 13.65
CA GLY A 537 8.71 26.29 14.78
C GLY A 537 8.32 24.90 14.30
N ALA A 538 9.19 23.92 14.59
CA ALA A 538 8.94 22.51 14.31
C ALA A 538 7.67 22.04 15.04
N ALA A 539 6.66 21.67 14.26
CA ALA A 539 5.54 20.86 14.68
C ALA A 539 5.31 19.82 13.58
N SER A 540 5.86 18.63 13.81
CA SER A 540 5.57 17.44 13.00
C SER A 540 4.16 16.96 13.40
N GLY A 541 3.13 17.56 12.79
CA GLY A 541 1.78 17.01 12.84
C GLY A 541 1.68 15.86 11.83
N GLY A 542 1.19 14.71 12.28
CA GLY A 542 0.86 13.59 11.39
C GLY A 542 -0.09 14.04 10.26
N PRO A 543 -0.12 13.34 9.11
CA PRO A 543 -0.87 13.80 7.96
C PRO A 543 -2.37 13.94 8.30
N PRO A 544 -3.01 15.10 8.06
CA PRO A 544 -4.44 15.30 8.31
C PRO A 544 -5.38 14.42 7.44
N GLY A 545 -4.84 13.48 6.66
CA GLY A 545 -5.59 12.51 5.85
C GLY A 545 -6.13 11.31 6.63
N ASP A 546 -5.50 10.93 7.74
CA ASP A 546 -5.87 9.72 8.49
C ASP A 546 -7.13 9.93 9.35
N THR A 547 -7.25 11.08 10.01
CA THR A 547 -8.44 11.44 10.81
C THR A 547 -9.71 11.51 9.94
N VAL A 548 -9.59 11.94 8.69
CA VAL A 548 -10.69 12.04 7.73
C VAL A 548 -11.11 10.65 7.23
N THR A 549 -10.13 9.78 6.99
CA THR A 549 -10.36 8.38 6.63
C THR A 549 -11.06 7.65 7.77
N ALA A 550 -10.65 7.88 9.02
CA ALA A 550 -11.33 7.38 10.22
C ALA A 550 -12.78 7.90 10.33
N ILE A 551 -13.02 9.19 10.08
CA ILE A 551 -14.39 9.77 10.08
C ILE A 551 -15.27 9.15 9.01
N ALA A 552 -14.75 8.89 7.80
CA ALA A 552 -15.49 8.24 6.73
C ALA A 552 -15.86 6.80 7.10
N GLN A 553 -14.93 6.04 7.68
CA GLN A 553 -15.17 4.69 8.17
C GLN A 553 -16.16 4.65 9.34
N LEU A 554 -16.07 5.61 10.27
CA LEU A 554 -17.03 5.79 11.36
C LEU A 554 -18.45 6.10 10.86
N LYS A 555 -18.58 6.91 9.80
CA LYS A 555 -19.88 7.16 9.15
C LYS A 555 -20.47 5.88 8.57
N ILE A 556 -19.65 5.06 7.90
CA ILE A 556 -20.10 3.74 7.40
C ILE A 556 -20.57 2.87 8.59
N LEU A 557 -19.77 2.74 9.65
CA LEU A 557 -20.14 1.96 10.83
C LEU A 557 -21.43 2.45 11.49
N LEU A 558 -21.61 3.78 11.61
CA LEU A 558 -22.83 4.35 12.17
C LEU A 558 -24.05 4.02 11.33
N THR A 559 -23.93 4.06 9.99
CA THR A 559 -25.03 3.66 9.10
C THR A 559 -25.33 2.16 9.22
N LEU A 560 -24.30 1.32 9.28
CA LEU A 560 -24.48 -0.12 9.53
C LEU A 560 -25.17 -0.39 10.87
N GLN A 561 -24.77 0.33 11.92
CA GLN A 561 -25.36 0.21 13.25
C GLN A 561 -26.85 0.61 13.26
N ARG A 562 -27.22 1.67 12.56
CA ARG A 562 -28.62 2.09 12.40
C ARG A 562 -29.46 1.03 11.71
N GLU A 563 -28.91 0.37 10.68
CA GLU A 563 -29.62 -0.70 9.98
C GLU A 563 -29.79 -1.95 10.85
N VAL A 564 -28.76 -2.34 11.59
CA VAL A 564 -28.86 -3.45 12.55
C VAL A 564 -29.90 -3.14 13.63
N LEU A 565 -29.94 -1.90 14.12
CA LEU A 565 -30.96 -1.45 15.06
C LEU A 565 -32.38 -1.54 14.45
N GLU A 566 -32.58 -1.06 13.22
CA GLU A 566 -33.88 -1.11 12.54
C GLU A 566 -34.37 -2.56 12.39
N ARG A 567 -33.51 -3.47 11.91
CA ARG A 567 -33.84 -4.90 11.77
C ARG A 567 -34.08 -5.58 13.11
N THR A 568 -33.38 -5.17 14.16
CA THR A 568 -33.61 -5.65 15.53
C THR A 568 -34.99 -5.23 16.03
N ILE A 569 -35.39 -3.99 15.77
CA ILE A 569 -36.75 -3.50 16.10
C ILE A 569 -37.79 -4.28 15.29
N GLU A 570 -37.59 -4.49 13.99
CA GLU A 570 -38.51 -5.28 13.16
C GLU A 570 -38.68 -6.71 13.72
N LEU A 571 -37.59 -7.37 14.10
CA LEU A 571 -37.63 -8.71 14.68
C LEU A 571 -38.32 -8.73 16.06
N ASP A 572 -38.09 -7.71 16.89
CA ASP A 572 -38.78 -7.57 18.19
C ASP A 572 -40.29 -7.34 18.01
N THR A 573 -40.69 -6.54 17.03
CA THR A 573 -42.12 -6.34 16.70
C THR A 573 -42.77 -7.63 16.17
N LEU A 574 -42.04 -8.48 15.45
CA LEU A 574 -42.53 -9.79 15.02
C LEU A 574 -42.68 -10.73 16.20
N LYS A 575 -41.72 -10.73 17.14
CA LYS A 575 -41.76 -11.53 18.37
C LYS A 575 -42.95 -11.18 19.26
N THR A 576 -43.29 -9.89 19.35
CA THR A 576 -44.38 -9.37 20.19
C THR A 576 -45.75 -9.37 19.48
N ARG A 577 -45.80 -9.69 18.18
CA ARG A 577 -47.04 -9.76 17.40
C ARG A 577 -47.91 -10.95 17.82
N ALA A 578 -49.14 -10.66 18.23
CA ALA A 578 -50.11 -11.68 18.61
C ALA A 578 -50.35 -12.70 17.46
N GLY A 579 -50.05 -13.97 17.72
CA GLY A 579 -50.25 -15.07 16.78
C GLY A 579 -49.05 -15.41 15.88
N HIS A 580 -47.92 -14.70 16.00
CA HIS A 580 -46.67 -15.11 15.34
C HIS A 580 -46.04 -16.29 16.07
N ILE A 581 -45.55 -17.28 15.31
CA ILE A 581 -44.82 -18.44 15.86
C ILE A 581 -43.38 -18.29 15.42
N TRP A 582 -42.46 -18.28 16.38
CA TRP A 582 -41.03 -18.19 16.13
C TRP A 582 -40.59 -19.29 15.16
N SER A 583 -40.12 -18.89 13.99
CA SER A 583 -39.74 -19.78 12.89
C SER A 583 -38.22 -19.97 12.82
N PRO A 584 -37.73 -21.02 12.12
CA PRO A 584 -36.31 -21.16 11.82
C PRO A 584 -35.72 -19.96 11.07
N ALA A 585 -36.53 -19.24 10.29
CA ALA A 585 -36.10 -18.02 9.59
C ALA A 585 -35.90 -16.84 10.56
N ASP A 586 -36.78 -16.70 11.57
CA ASP A 586 -36.62 -15.68 12.61
C ASP A 586 -35.37 -15.94 13.46
N GLN A 587 -35.09 -17.22 13.74
CA GLN A 587 -33.87 -17.63 14.44
C GLN A 587 -32.61 -17.29 13.61
N ALA A 588 -32.62 -17.60 12.30
CA ALA A 588 -31.51 -17.28 11.42
C ALA A 588 -31.27 -15.77 11.31
N GLU A 589 -32.32 -14.95 11.29
CA GLU A 589 -32.21 -13.48 11.30
C GLU A 589 -31.61 -12.97 12.62
N LEU A 590 -32.00 -13.54 13.76
CA LEU A 590 -31.42 -13.20 15.08
C LEU A 590 -29.93 -13.54 15.14
N ASP A 591 -29.55 -14.73 14.71
CA ASP A 591 -28.16 -15.18 14.71
C ASP A 591 -27.31 -14.31 13.76
N GLN A 592 -27.90 -13.87 12.64
CA GLN A 592 -27.27 -12.92 11.73
C GLN A 592 -27.06 -11.54 12.38
N LEU A 593 -28.07 -10.99 13.06
CA LEU A 593 -27.96 -9.69 13.73
C LEU A 593 -26.90 -9.72 14.84
N ARG A 594 -26.77 -10.84 15.55
CA ARG A 594 -25.71 -11.05 16.55
C ARG A 594 -24.32 -11.01 15.91
N SER A 595 -24.10 -11.81 14.86
CA SER A 595 -22.81 -11.83 14.17
C SER A 595 -22.43 -10.47 13.57
N GLU A 596 -23.40 -9.70 13.08
CA GLU A 596 -23.16 -8.34 12.58
C GLU A 596 -22.84 -7.36 13.71
N GLN A 597 -23.50 -7.47 14.87
CA GLN A 597 -23.17 -6.67 16.05
C GLN A 597 -21.77 -6.96 16.57
N ASP A 598 -21.38 -8.24 16.66
CA ASP A 598 -20.05 -8.62 17.13
C ASP A 598 -18.97 -8.02 16.20
N GLN A 599 -19.14 -8.18 14.89
CA GLN A 599 -18.22 -7.61 13.88
C GLN A 599 -18.17 -6.07 13.92
N LEU A 600 -19.31 -5.40 14.10
CA LEU A 600 -19.35 -3.94 14.22
C LEU A 600 -18.66 -3.48 15.51
N GLY A 601 -18.82 -4.22 16.61
CA GLY A 601 -18.18 -3.93 17.89
C GLY A 601 -16.66 -4.08 17.82
N ASP A 602 -16.17 -5.12 17.14
CA ASP A 602 -14.73 -5.32 16.95
C ASP A 602 -14.13 -4.24 16.06
N LEU A 603 -14.77 -3.89 14.94
CA LEU A 603 -14.31 -2.81 14.06
C LEU A 603 -14.35 -1.44 14.73
N ALA A 604 -15.35 -1.17 15.56
CA ALA A 604 -15.42 0.07 16.33
C ALA A 604 -14.28 0.17 17.36
N ARG A 605 -13.91 -0.96 17.97
CA ARG A 605 -12.78 -1.03 18.92
C ARG A 605 -11.45 -0.83 18.21
N GLU A 606 -11.21 -1.55 17.11
CA GLU A 606 -10.01 -1.39 16.28
C GLU A 606 -9.83 0.07 15.81
N LEU A 607 -10.92 0.73 15.40
CA LEU A 607 -10.86 2.15 15.02
C LEU A 607 -10.66 3.08 16.20
N SER A 608 -11.21 2.78 17.38
CA SER A 608 -10.96 3.60 18.57
C SER A 608 -9.53 3.46 19.07
N GLU A 609 -8.94 2.27 18.98
CA GLU A 609 -7.54 2.01 19.32
C GLU A 609 -6.61 2.75 18.33
N ALA A 610 -6.88 2.66 17.02
CA ALA A 610 -6.11 3.38 16.01
C ALA A 610 -6.18 4.91 16.14
N VAL A 611 -7.30 5.45 16.65
CA VAL A 611 -7.42 6.90 16.94
C VAL A 611 -6.76 7.26 18.27
N ALA A 612 -6.78 6.38 19.27
CA ALA A 612 -6.15 6.61 20.57
C ALA A 612 -4.61 6.53 20.51
N GLU A 613 -4.05 5.60 19.74
CA GLU A 613 -2.60 5.53 19.47
C GLU A 613 -2.09 6.83 18.82
N GLN A 614 -2.91 7.47 17.98
CA GLN A 614 -2.58 8.78 17.39
C GLN A 614 -2.65 9.94 18.41
N GLU A 615 -3.44 9.83 19.48
CA GLU A 615 -3.54 10.84 20.55
C GLU A 615 -2.46 10.65 21.63
N GLU A 616 -2.03 9.42 21.94
CA GLU A 616 -0.95 9.15 22.91
C GLU A 616 0.42 9.65 22.42
N ASP A 617 0.68 9.61 21.10
CA ASP A 617 1.87 10.23 20.49
C ASP A 617 1.88 11.78 20.61
N GLU A 618 0.71 12.42 20.81
CA GLU A 618 0.59 13.87 21.05
C GLU A 618 0.77 14.24 22.54
N ASP A 619 0.34 13.38 23.47
CA ASP A 619 0.34 13.68 24.92
C ASP A 619 1.69 13.39 25.62
N ASP A 620 2.54 12.49 25.09
CA ASP A 620 3.85 12.16 25.69
C ASP A 620 4.87 13.33 25.58
N TRP A 621 4.52 14.40 24.84
CA TRP A 621 5.30 15.64 24.72
C TRP A 621 4.80 16.79 25.60
N ALA A 622 3.64 16.65 26.27
CA ALA A 622 3.04 17.72 27.07
C ALA A 622 3.55 17.81 28.53
N GLU A 623 4.27 16.80 29.05
CA GLU A 623 4.76 16.78 30.45
C GLU A 623 6.22 17.21 30.66
N ALA A 624 6.92 17.68 29.62
CA ALA A 624 8.31 18.14 29.73
C ALA A 624 8.46 19.67 29.62
N GLU A 625 7.75 20.47 30.42
CA GLU A 625 8.14 21.87 30.65
C GLU A 625 9.27 21.96 31.69
N PRO A 626 10.44 22.55 31.37
CA PRO A 626 11.49 22.75 32.34
C PRO A 626 11.08 23.86 33.32
N ALA A 627 11.15 23.55 34.62
CA ALA A 627 10.95 24.50 35.70
C ALA A 627 11.91 25.70 35.55
N VAL A 628 11.37 26.86 35.14
CA VAL A 628 12.08 28.14 35.19
C VAL A 628 11.89 28.74 36.59
N GLU A 629 12.96 28.77 37.37
CA GLU A 629 13.02 29.53 38.62
C GLU A 629 12.82 31.04 38.33
N PRO A 630 12.02 31.78 39.13
CA PRO A 630 11.83 33.20 38.90
C PRO A 630 13.01 33.99 39.49
N GLU A 631 13.83 34.61 38.63
CA GLU A 631 14.77 35.65 39.04
C GLU A 631 14.01 36.91 39.51
N GLU A 632 14.32 37.35 40.72
CA GLU A 632 13.92 38.64 41.27
C GLU A 632 14.46 39.79 40.42
N THR A 633 13.58 40.56 39.78
CA THR A 633 13.90 41.94 39.38
C THR A 633 12.86 42.89 39.94
N THR A 634 13.34 43.72 40.85
CA THR A 634 12.65 44.82 41.51
C THR A 634 12.67 46.04 40.60
N GLU A 635 11.51 46.52 40.15
CA GLU A 635 11.36 47.91 39.74
C GLU A 635 9.93 48.41 40.06
N GLU A 636 9.85 49.22 41.12
CA GLU A 636 8.65 49.93 41.56
C GLU A 636 8.32 51.09 40.63
N LEU A 637 7.04 51.25 40.24
CA LEU A 637 6.41 52.58 40.14
C LEU A 637 4.90 52.49 40.51
N PRO A 638 4.29 53.59 41.00
CA PRO A 638 3.37 53.50 42.13
C PRO A 638 1.92 53.92 41.82
N GLY A 639 1.02 53.40 42.66
CA GLY A 639 -0.16 54.13 43.12
C GLY A 639 -1.50 53.70 42.54
N PHE A 640 -2.31 53.03 43.35
CA PHE A 640 -3.61 53.54 43.82
C PHE A 640 -4.19 52.60 44.90
N GLN A 641 -4.47 53.13 46.09
CA GLN A 641 -5.08 52.40 47.22
C GLN A 641 -6.61 52.31 47.08
N PRO A 642 -7.25 51.27 47.66
CA PRO A 642 -8.70 51.08 47.63
C PRO A 642 -9.39 51.74 48.83
N THR A 643 -10.62 52.24 48.62
CA THR A 643 -11.52 52.63 49.72
C THR A 643 -12.84 51.87 49.69
N ARG A 644 -13.15 51.30 50.85
CA ARG A 644 -14.38 50.64 51.32
C ARG A 644 -15.67 51.47 51.11
N ARG A 645 -16.79 50.75 50.90
CA ARG A 645 -18.16 50.88 51.47
C ARG A 645 -19.07 50.00 50.59
N GLY A 646 -20.09 49.29 51.05
CA GLY A 646 -20.76 49.17 52.34
C GLY A 646 -22.06 48.37 52.09
N ASP A 647 -22.33 47.47 53.01
CA ASP A 647 -23.60 46.83 53.43
C ASP A 647 -24.94 47.33 52.82
N THR A 648 -25.83 46.40 52.43
CA THR A 648 -27.18 46.19 53.02
C THR A 648 -27.97 45.07 52.31
N SER A 649 -28.47 44.11 53.13
CA SER A 649 -29.76 43.35 53.12
C SER A 649 -30.26 42.66 51.82
N GLU A 650 -30.97 41.52 51.80
CA GLU A 650 -31.99 40.98 52.71
C GLU A 650 -32.34 39.52 52.29
N ASP A 651 -32.55 38.63 53.28
CA ASP A 651 -33.50 37.50 53.38
C ASP A 651 -33.82 36.56 52.19
N ALA A 652 -33.52 35.25 52.35
CA ALA A 652 -34.48 34.20 52.75
C ALA A 652 -34.00 32.78 52.36
N ASP A 653 -33.95 31.89 53.35
CA ASP A 653 -33.53 30.47 53.29
C ASP A 653 -34.78 29.53 53.12
N PRO A 654 -34.67 28.17 53.04
CA PRO A 654 -35.38 27.32 52.07
C PRO A 654 -36.39 26.36 52.75
N PRO A 655 -36.88 25.30 52.06
CA PRO A 655 -37.37 24.12 52.78
C PRO A 655 -36.64 22.83 52.39
N ARG A 656 -36.21 22.12 53.45
CA ARG A 656 -35.92 20.69 53.52
C ARG A 656 -37.21 19.85 53.42
N ALA A 657 -37.11 18.61 52.94
CA ALA A 657 -37.47 17.39 53.70
C ALA A 657 -37.44 16.12 52.83
N GLU A 658 -36.73 15.10 53.31
CA GLU A 658 -36.90 13.68 52.95
C GLU A 658 -38.26 13.13 53.45
N PRO A 659 -38.64 11.90 53.06
CA PRO A 659 -38.46 10.82 54.05
C PRO A 659 -38.05 9.44 53.48
N ARG A 660 -37.22 8.74 54.25
CA ARG A 660 -37.12 7.25 54.33
C ARG A 660 -38.22 6.69 55.25
N ILE A 661 -38.68 5.46 54.99
CA ILE A 661 -39.24 4.39 55.87
C ILE A 661 -39.74 3.29 54.89
N GLU A 662 -39.01 2.18 54.70
CA GLU A 662 -39.07 0.87 55.40
C GLU A 662 -40.04 -0.16 54.78
N ASP A 663 -39.53 -1.40 54.74
CA ASP A 663 -40.20 -2.72 54.75
C ASP A 663 -40.84 -3.34 53.48
N LEU A 664 -40.03 -4.23 52.87
CA LEU A 664 -40.29 -5.65 52.48
C LEU A 664 -41.67 -6.25 52.83
N PRO A 665 -42.23 -7.19 52.01
CA PRO A 665 -41.62 -8.53 51.85
C PRO A 665 -41.78 -9.23 50.48
N ASP A 666 -40.83 -10.11 50.17
CA ASP A 666 -40.96 -11.30 49.29
C ASP A 666 -41.81 -12.39 49.99
N PRO A 667 -42.18 -13.54 49.38
CA PRO A 667 -42.41 -13.90 47.97
C PRO A 667 -43.73 -14.71 47.78
N GLU A 668 -44.10 -15.04 46.54
CA GLU A 668 -44.65 -16.35 46.13
C GLU A 668 -44.43 -16.61 44.64
#